data_AF-A0A818SRJ1-F1
#
_entry.id   AF-A0A818SRJ1-F1
#
_cell.length_a   1.000
_cell.length_b   1.000
_cell.length_c   1.000
_cell.angle_alpha   90.00
_cell.angle_beta   90.00
_cell.angle_gamma   90.00
#
_symmetry.space_group_name_H-M   'P 1'
#
loop_
_entity.id
_entity.type
_entity.pdbx_description
1 polymer ?
#
loop_
_entity_poly.entity_id
_entity_poly.type
_entity_poly.pdbx_seq_one_letter_code
_entity_poly.pdbx_strand_id
1 'polypeptide(L)'
;MLSLTYSFLIVGCIYITINNYIVSGQNSTINIPIITDNVALIIRINDNRDASIIYLGKRLQNDADYTSIPNSITNGDYTGLYSSAYTPSGTRNLLEPAIQVIHADGNPSLDLKYVRHQQDTKNQPNGVILTTIYLKDPIYSFEVSLNYKAYYNDNIIEQWTSIKHSETGVVRLAKYSSANLYLASAHNYYLTHFHGDWAQEMKPEQIQLTAGIKVLDTKLGTRADLFQAPSFLVSLNQPINHDDDDQGEILAGTLAWSGNYQLQFEIDPLGNLRLLTGISPYASEYYLVAEQEFITPSFLFTYSSYGIGTASRNWHRWARKYRIPQGENNRLTLLNNWESTYFNFNETILTSLMKDGKKLGVDLFLLDDGWFGNKYPRNDDHAGLGDWQENVKKLPHGIDFLTNAAETIGIKFGIWLEPEMVNPKSELYENHLDWVLKVPSRPEYYFRNQLVLDLTNPAVQDFVYSTIDGMFTKHPMVAYVKWDCNSVIYNAYSSTNPHQSHLYIDYVRSLYNILNRLRNKYPTIPMMLCSGGGGRVDYGALQYFTEFWPSDNTDALERIFIQWSYSFFFPAIATCNHVTDWGKQSLKFRTDVAMMGKLGYDIVVSELDSNELLFSQQALQIYDRLKDTIWHGDLFRLVSPYRSGNDVASLIFVNEQRDHAVWFTYLINNRYRAGTSRPIRLKGIDPTKIYKFQEINIYPGTDNWTVVNVNNLSGDYLMTFGFDPMVNIQRPSVIIEFQLTNGVQILKSGNHLHGSYRYALYESYGLSRSNIESIYIVTYTSSLVIGTFAASLADLYGRRLGCLLSNIFFIVMVILMNFSSLWILIISGIFSGIADALHLTAFDAWLLQEYRERSLDDTSLKRILRDANIGVSLISIGAGVFAQVLVKWSNYTTPFNMSIVFFTLSIIFIWKFWSENYGNKDAKATHSFILAIQILRAGFIFAGYMVVAMIGSFVFYSLAKWIRVQSYMIVALLLAAVGMTIPIIFPKSLISVLIGFILFEFCIGISRPSKSVLKNAYIPNEIAMLCMIILRGLKIPEEQAYVNETEILLEKSSSPLSEMEQPLNRSSSSTSLTLEHSTKSKEDN
;
A
#
# COMPACT_ATOMS: atom_id res chain seq x y z
N MET A 1 -69.59 -4.73 -52.01
CA MET A 1 -69.51 -5.03 -50.57
C MET A 1 -68.09 -5.23 -50.04
N LEU A 2 -67.08 -5.56 -50.86
CA LEU A 2 -65.67 -5.67 -50.39
C LEU A 2 -64.84 -4.36 -50.38
N SER A 3 -65.29 -3.28 -51.02
CA SER A 3 -64.56 -1.99 -50.98
C SER A 3 -64.93 -1.11 -49.79
N LEU A 4 -66.12 -1.28 -49.19
CA LEU A 4 -66.53 -0.51 -48.01
C LEU A 4 -65.87 -1.02 -46.72
N THR A 5 -65.54 -2.30 -46.63
CA THR A 5 -64.88 -2.89 -45.44
C THR A 5 -63.41 -2.49 -45.31
N TYR A 6 -62.71 -2.25 -46.42
CA TYR A 6 -61.32 -1.78 -46.39
C TYR A 6 -61.17 -0.31 -45.97
N SER A 7 -62.12 0.57 -46.33
CA SER A 7 -62.10 1.96 -45.91
C SER A 7 -62.38 2.13 -44.41
N PHE A 8 -63.25 1.30 -43.82
CA PHE A 8 -63.50 1.33 -42.37
C PHE A 8 -62.36 0.74 -41.53
N LEU A 9 -61.60 -0.23 -42.05
CA LEU A 9 -60.40 -0.75 -41.38
C LEU A 9 -59.24 0.25 -41.40
N ILE A 10 -59.06 1.00 -42.48
CA ILE A 10 -58.01 2.04 -42.55
C ILE A 10 -58.37 3.25 -41.70
N VAL A 11 -59.63 3.71 -41.71
CA VAL A 11 -60.09 4.80 -40.83
C VAL A 11 -60.10 4.36 -39.36
N GLY A 12 -60.45 3.10 -39.06
CA GLY A 12 -60.38 2.54 -37.71
C GLY A 12 -58.94 2.38 -37.20
N CYS A 13 -58.00 1.94 -38.05
CA CYS A 13 -56.59 1.86 -37.68
C CYS A 13 -55.96 3.25 -37.51
N ILE A 14 -56.33 4.25 -38.33
CA ILE A 14 -55.88 5.64 -38.17
C ILE A 14 -56.53 6.29 -36.93
N TYR A 15 -57.78 5.97 -36.60
CA TYR A 15 -58.44 6.48 -35.40
C TYR A 15 -57.91 5.82 -34.11
N ILE A 16 -57.42 4.58 -34.18
CA ILE A 16 -56.76 3.88 -33.07
C ILE A 16 -55.29 4.29 -32.94
N THR A 17 -54.55 4.58 -34.02
CA THR A 17 -53.23 5.22 -33.90
C THR A 17 -53.33 6.67 -33.44
N ILE A 18 -54.29 7.47 -33.93
CA ILE A 18 -54.47 8.85 -33.47
C ILE A 18 -55.00 8.90 -32.03
N ASN A 19 -55.89 7.99 -31.58
CA ASN A 19 -56.28 7.95 -30.17
C ASN A 19 -55.24 7.32 -29.24
N ASN A 20 -54.37 6.41 -29.71
CA ASN A 20 -53.21 5.99 -28.93
C ASN A 20 -52.10 7.08 -28.87
N TYR A 21 -52.18 8.11 -29.71
CA TYR A 21 -51.39 9.35 -29.57
C TYR A 21 -52.14 10.46 -28.79
N ILE A 22 -53.40 10.23 -28.40
CA ILE A 22 -54.21 11.17 -27.60
C ILE A 22 -54.79 10.43 -26.38
N VAL A 23 -53.96 9.60 -25.73
CA VAL A 23 -54.15 9.20 -24.33
C VAL A 23 -53.01 9.82 -23.53
N SER A 24 -53.40 10.66 -22.58
CA SER A 24 -52.56 11.32 -21.58
C SER A 24 -51.39 12.14 -22.12
N GLY A 25 -51.59 13.46 -22.25
CA GLY A 25 -50.53 14.40 -21.92
C GLY A 25 -50.22 14.30 -20.42
N GLN A 26 -49.56 13.21 -20.00
CA GLN A 26 -48.79 13.20 -18.77
C GLN A 26 -47.53 13.99 -19.09
N ASN A 27 -47.37 15.17 -18.50
CA ASN A 27 -46.09 15.87 -18.50
C ASN A 27 -45.03 14.89 -17.99
N SER A 28 -44.14 14.45 -18.87
CA SER A 28 -43.10 13.49 -18.51
C SER A 28 -42.03 14.23 -17.71
N THR A 29 -42.08 14.14 -16.38
CA THR A 29 -41.00 14.57 -15.49
C THR A 29 -39.71 13.85 -15.88
N ILE A 30 -38.66 14.62 -16.23
CA ILE A 30 -37.36 14.06 -16.61
C ILE A 30 -36.50 13.98 -15.35
N ASN A 31 -36.06 12.79 -14.97
CA ASN A 31 -35.04 12.60 -13.93
C ASN A 31 -33.69 12.30 -14.59
N ILE A 32 -32.66 13.04 -14.17
CA ILE A 32 -31.28 12.90 -14.63
C ILE A 32 -30.47 12.34 -13.45
N PRO A 33 -30.19 11.03 -13.43
CA PRO A 33 -29.41 10.40 -12.37
C PRO A 33 -27.91 10.61 -12.59
N ILE A 34 -27.23 11.08 -11.55
CA ILE A 34 -25.77 11.15 -11.45
C ILE A 34 -25.37 10.19 -10.33
N ILE A 35 -24.86 9.02 -10.71
CA ILE A 35 -24.74 7.88 -9.78
C ILE A 35 -23.32 7.29 -9.81
N THR A 36 -22.90 6.80 -8.64
CA THR A 36 -21.75 5.91 -8.47
C THR A 36 -22.22 4.56 -7.98
N ASP A 37 -21.32 3.68 -7.56
CA ASP A 37 -21.68 2.40 -6.95
C ASP A 37 -22.58 2.60 -5.70
N ASN A 38 -22.28 3.58 -4.86
CA ASN A 38 -22.97 3.81 -3.58
C ASN A 38 -23.59 5.20 -3.40
N VAL A 39 -23.36 6.16 -4.31
CA VAL A 39 -23.85 7.54 -4.21
C VAL A 39 -24.83 7.83 -5.34
N ALA A 40 -25.89 8.58 -5.04
CA ALA A 40 -26.80 9.11 -6.05
C ALA A 40 -27.12 10.58 -5.80
N LEU A 41 -27.00 11.38 -6.85
CA LEU A 41 -27.50 12.74 -6.97
C LEU A 41 -28.55 12.74 -8.10
N ILE A 42 -29.79 13.11 -7.79
CA ILE A 42 -30.90 13.08 -8.75
C ILE A 42 -31.40 14.49 -9.01
N ILE A 43 -31.33 14.90 -10.28
CA ILE A 43 -31.85 16.18 -10.75
C ILE A 43 -33.14 15.92 -11.51
N ARG A 44 -34.22 16.59 -11.12
CA ARG A 44 -35.53 16.53 -11.78
C ARG A 44 -35.78 17.81 -12.55
N ILE A 45 -36.24 17.66 -13.78
CA ILE A 45 -36.75 18.77 -14.60
C ILE A 45 -38.26 18.83 -14.42
N ASN A 46 -38.76 19.96 -13.93
CA ASN A 46 -40.19 20.20 -13.75
C ASN A 46 -40.85 20.70 -15.06
N ASP A 47 -42.16 20.91 -15.03
CA ASP A 47 -42.95 21.37 -16.18
C ASP A 47 -42.53 22.76 -16.68
N ASN A 48 -41.98 23.60 -15.79
CA ASN A 48 -41.44 24.92 -16.12
C ASN A 48 -40.00 24.86 -16.65
N ARG A 49 -39.44 23.66 -16.84
CA ARG A 49 -38.04 23.41 -17.20
C ARG A 49 -37.03 23.92 -16.17
N ASP A 50 -37.41 24.08 -14.91
CA ASP A 50 -36.46 24.30 -13.83
C ASP A 50 -35.80 22.97 -13.46
N ALA A 51 -34.48 23.00 -13.23
CA ALA A 51 -33.71 21.84 -12.80
C ALA A 51 -33.53 21.87 -11.28
N SER A 52 -34.09 20.89 -10.57
CA SER A 52 -34.06 20.81 -9.11
C SER A 52 -33.39 19.52 -8.62
N ILE A 53 -32.51 19.62 -7.62
CA ILE A 53 -31.98 18.46 -6.91
C ILE A 53 -33.05 17.94 -5.96
N ILE A 54 -33.50 16.70 -6.18
CA ILE A 54 -34.52 16.06 -5.35
C ILE A 54 -33.95 15.03 -4.37
N TYR A 55 -32.71 14.60 -4.59
CA TYR A 55 -32.05 13.59 -3.78
C TYR A 55 -30.54 13.70 -3.90
N LEU A 56 -29.86 13.67 -2.77
CA LEU A 56 -28.42 13.44 -2.67
C LEU A 56 -28.19 12.51 -1.47
N GLY A 57 -27.66 11.32 -1.72
CA GLY A 57 -27.40 10.36 -0.66
C GLY A 57 -27.00 8.97 -1.16
N LYS A 58 -27.33 7.96 -0.37
CA LYS A 58 -27.08 6.55 -0.69
C LYS A 58 -27.84 6.15 -1.96
N ARG A 59 -27.17 5.47 -2.89
CA ARG A 59 -27.82 4.93 -4.08
C ARG A 59 -28.92 3.91 -3.70
N LEU A 60 -30.10 4.06 -4.28
CA LEU A 60 -31.20 3.10 -4.15
C LEU A 60 -30.87 1.80 -4.90
N GLN A 61 -31.34 0.67 -4.38
CA GLN A 61 -31.13 -0.63 -5.03
C GLN A 61 -31.86 -0.76 -6.37
N ASN A 62 -32.99 -0.08 -6.52
CA ASN A 62 -33.77 -0.02 -7.75
C ASN A 62 -33.78 1.41 -8.28
N ASP A 63 -33.04 1.68 -9.35
CA ASP A 63 -32.93 3.01 -9.94
C ASP A 63 -34.30 3.54 -10.46
N ALA A 64 -35.27 2.65 -10.74
CA ALA A 64 -36.62 3.08 -11.14
C ALA A 64 -37.35 3.86 -10.02
N ASP A 65 -37.01 3.62 -8.76
CA ASP A 65 -37.69 4.23 -7.60
C ASP A 65 -37.44 5.74 -7.50
N TYR A 66 -36.39 6.28 -8.15
CA TYR A 66 -36.15 7.73 -8.21
C TYR A 66 -37.31 8.50 -8.86
N THR A 67 -38.07 7.84 -9.75
CA THR A 67 -39.30 8.41 -10.34
C THR A 67 -40.40 8.63 -9.32
N SER A 68 -40.41 7.85 -8.24
CA SER A 68 -41.43 7.87 -7.20
C SER A 68 -41.11 8.83 -6.04
N ILE A 69 -39.93 9.46 -6.02
CA ILE A 69 -39.58 10.45 -4.99
C ILE A 69 -40.57 11.63 -5.08
N PRO A 70 -41.34 11.93 -4.01
CA PRO A 70 -42.31 13.01 -4.02
C PRO A 70 -41.63 14.38 -3.98
N ASN A 71 -42.29 15.42 -4.52
CA ASN A 71 -41.80 16.80 -4.44
C ASN A 71 -41.97 17.43 -3.03
N SER A 72 -42.39 16.65 -2.02
CA SER A 72 -42.75 17.15 -0.69
C SER A 72 -41.59 17.83 0.05
N ILE A 73 -40.34 17.52 -0.33
CA ILE A 73 -39.12 18.18 0.17
C ILE A 73 -39.06 19.68 -0.10
N THR A 74 -39.85 20.17 -1.06
CA THR A 74 -39.97 21.59 -1.42
C THR A 74 -41.31 22.20 -1.00
N ASN A 75 -42.12 21.48 -0.22
CA ASN A 75 -43.39 22.02 0.25
C ASN A 75 -43.15 23.28 1.10
N GLY A 76 -43.74 24.41 0.67
CA GLY A 76 -43.52 25.71 1.29
C GLY A 76 -42.54 26.61 0.55
N ASP A 77 -41.80 26.09 -0.43
CA ASP A 77 -41.04 26.92 -1.38
C ASP A 77 -41.99 27.56 -2.40
N TYR A 78 -42.36 28.82 -2.14
CA TYR A 78 -43.19 29.63 -3.04
C TYR A 78 -42.40 30.25 -4.20
N THR A 79 -41.08 30.10 -4.23
CA THR A 79 -40.20 30.56 -5.32
C THR A 79 -39.94 29.46 -6.36
N GLY A 80 -40.02 28.20 -5.94
CA GLY A 80 -39.66 27.02 -6.74
C GLY A 80 -38.16 26.93 -7.07
N LEU A 81 -37.29 27.58 -6.28
CA LEU A 81 -35.85 27.68 -6.55
C LEU A 81 -34.95 27.21 -5.40
N TYR A 82 -35.50 26.82 -4.23
CA TYR A 82 -34.68 26.47 -3.06
C TYR A 82 -33.79 25.25 -3.35
N SER A 83 -34.36 24.27 -4.05
CA SER A 83 -33.69 23.04 -4.47
C SER A 83 -33.06 23.14 -5.87
N SER A 84 -32.95 24.33 -6.46
CA SER A 84 -32.39 24.48 -7.81
C SER A 84 -30.99 23.88 -7.89
N ALA A 85 -30.71 23.11 -8.94
CA ALA A 85 -29.38 22.57 -9.22
C ALA A 85 -28.34 23.66 -9.46
N TYR A 86 -28.78 24.88 -9.82
CA TYR A 86 -27.94 26.06 -9.95
C TYR A 86 -28.78 27.34 -9.84
N THR A 87 -28.77 27.97 -8.67
CA THR A 87 -29.69 29.07 -8.33
C THR A 87 -29.23 30.39 -8.95
N PRO A 88 -30.01 31.01 -9.86
CA PRO A 88 -29.66 32.31 -10.45
C PRO A 88 -30.04 33.49 -9.53
N SER A 89 -29.49 34.69 -9.81
CA SER A 89 -29.84 35.94 -9.12
C SER A 89 -30.86 36.78 -9.87
N GLY A 90 -31.47 37.74 -9.16
CA GLY A 90 -32.17 38.89 -9.77
C GLY A 90 -33.57 38.63 -10.31
N THR A 91 -34.09 37.40 -10.22
CA THR A 91 -35.49 37.07 -10.57
C THR A 91 -36.32 36.76 -9.31
N ARG A 92 -36.84 35.54 -9.17
CA ARG A 92 -37.68 35.12 -8.03
C ARG A 92 -36.88 34.47 -6.90
N ASN A 93 -35.56 34.39 -7.03
CA ASN A 93 -34.69 33.83 -5.99
C ASN A 93 -34.62 34.75 -4.76
N LEU A 94 -34.77 34.17 -3.57
CA LEU A 94 -34.69 34.86 -2.29
C LEU A 94 -33.55 34.36 -1.39
N LEU A 95 -32.82 33.34 -1.83
CA LEU A 95 -31.73 32.73 -1.09
C LEU A 95 -30.39 33.05 -1.75
N GLU A 96 -29.28 32.62 -1.15
CA GLU A 96 -27.96 32.87 -1.71
C GLU A 96 -27.82 32.30 -3.14
N PRO A 97 -27.53 33.11 -4.17
CA PRO A 97 -27.42 32.63 -5.55
C PRO A 97 -26.09 31.89 -5.79
N ALA A 98 -26.12 30.92 -6.68
CA ALA A 98 -24.92 30.28 -7.23
C ALA A 98 -24.24 31.15 -8.28
N ILE A 99 -25.03 31.93 -9.03
CA ILE A 99 -24.52 32.82 -10.08
C ILE A 99 -25.17 34.19 -10.00
N GLN A 100 -24.35 35.23 -10.15
CA GLN A 100 -24.78 36.62 -10.29
C GLN A 100 -24.20 37.21 -11.57
N VAL A 101 -25.08 37.72 -12.43
CA VAL A 101 -24.76 38.21 -13.78
C VAL A 101 -25.33 39.61 -13.94
N ILE A 102 -24.58 40.48 -14.61
CA ILE A 102 -25.08 41.75 -15.12
C ILE A 102 -24.88 41.72 -16.64
N HIS A 103 -26.01 41.67 -17.34
CA HIS A 103 -26.08 41.58 -18.80
C HIS A 103 -25.52 42.84 -19.47
N ALA A 104 -25.31 42.76 -20.78
CA ALA A 104 -24.70 43.85 -21.55
C ALA A 104 -25.49 45.17 -21.51
N ASP A 105 -26.81 45.09 -21.26
CA ASP A 105 -27.72 46.23 -21.09
C ASP A 105 -27.77 46.78 -19.65
N GLY A 106 -27.02 46.17 -18.72
CA GLY A 106 -26.99 46.51 -17.29
C GLY A 106 -28.04 45.80 -16.44
N ASN A 107 -28.87 44.92 -17.01
CA ASN A 107 -29.88 44.18 -16.25
C ASN A 107 -29.22 43.08 -15.38
N PRO A 108 -29.52 43.00 -14.06
CA PRO A 108 -28.97 41.98 -13.18
C PRO A 108 -29.81 40.69 -13.07
N SER A 109 -30.91 40.57 -13.82
CA SER A 109 -31.81 39.41 -13.73
C SER A 109 -31.33 38.23 -14.57
N LEU A 110 -31.29 37.03 -13.98
CA LEU A 110 -31.03 35.78 -14.70
C LEU A 110 -32.11 34.74 -14.37
N ASP A 111 -32.60 34.03 -15.38
CA ASP A 111 -33.42 32.83 -15.23
C ASP A 111 -32.80 31.69 -16.04
N LEU A 112 -32.68 30.48 -15.50
CA LEU A 112 -32.01 29.38 -16.18
C LEU A 112 -32.98 28.24 -16.42
N LYS A 113 -33.28 27.97 -17.69
CA LYS A 113 -34.18 26.88 -18.12
C LYS A 113 -33.41 25.74 -18.77
N TYR A 114 -33.82 24.53 -18.43
CA TYR A 114 -33.32 23.31 -19.04
C TYR A 114 -33.56 23.28 -20.55
N VAL A 115 -32.50 22.97 -21.30
CA VAL A 115 -32.53 22.77 -22.75
C VAL A 115 -32.42 21.29 -23.09
N ARG A 116 -31.35 20.65 -22.62
CA ARG A 116 -31.02 19.24 -22.86
C ARG A 116 -30.00 18.74 -21.84
N HIS A 117 -29.75 17.44 -21.81
CA HIS A 117 -28.59 16.87 -21.14
C HIS A 117 -27.87 15.89 -22.07
N GLN A 118 -26.63 15.56 -21.73
CA GLN A 118 -25.82 14.58 -22.42
C GLN A 118 -25.07 13.74 -21.39
N GLN A 119 -25.00 12.43 -21.60
CA GLN A 119 -24.14 11.53 -20.83
C GLN A 119 -23.08 10.93 -21.74
N ASP A 120 -21.82 11.16 -21.43
CA ASP A 120 -20.68 10.57 -22.10
C ASP A 120 -20.06 9.48 -21.23
N THR A 121 -20.22 8.24 -21.68
CA THR A 121 -19.61 7.04 -21.10
C THR A 121 -18.51 6.46 -22.00
N LYS A 122 -18.46 6.83 -23.28
CA LYS A 122 -17.60 6.19 -24.27
C LYS A 122 -16.20 6.81 -24.33
N ASN A 123 -16.10 8.11 -24.08
CA ASN A 123 -14.81 8.80 -24.07
C ASN A 123 -14.20 8.90 -22.67
N GLN A 124 -14.81 8.25 -21.68
CA GLN A 124 -14.37 8.28 -20.30
C GLN A 124 -13.70 6.95 -19.92
N PRO A 125 -12.60 6.97 -19.16
CA PRO A 125 -11.92 5.74 -18.74
C PRO A 125 -12.74 4.98 -17.68
N ASN A 126 -12.70 3.65 -17.73
CA ASN A 126 -13.00 2.73 -16.62
C ASN A 126 -14.15 3.14 -15.66
N GLY A 127 -15.40 3.14 -16.14
CA GLY A 127 -16.57 3.37 -15.28
C GLY A 127 -16.78 4.83 -14.87
N VAL A 128 -16.08 5.78 -15.50
CA VAL A 128 -16.35 7.21 -15.32
C VAL A 128 -17.48 7.64 -16.25
N ILE A 129 -18.40 8.48 -15.76
CA ILE A 129 -19.53 8.99 -16.54
C ILE A 129 -19.56 10.52 -16.41
N LEU A 130 -19.48 11.23 -17.53
CA LEU A 130 -19.68 12.68 -17.57
C LEU A 130 -21.11 13.00 -18.00
N THR A 131 -21.87 13.62 -17.10
CA THR A 131 -23.21 14.16 -17.38
C THR A 131 -23.12 15.69 -17.49
N THR A 132 -23.51 16.24 -18.63
CA THR A 132 -23.62 17.69 -18.84
C THR A 132 -25.08 18.09 -19.00
N ILE A 133 -25.55 19.04 -18.19
CA ILE A 133 -26.90 19.60 -18.24
C ILE A 133 -26.81 21.02 -18.78
N TYR A 134 -27.47 21.28 -19.89
CA TYR A 134 -27.44 22.56 -20.58
C TYR A 134 -28.64 23.41 -20.17
N LEU A 135 -28.36 24.58 -19.62
CA LEU A 135 -29.32 25.59 -19.20
C LEU A 135 -29.14 26.87 -20.02
N LYS A 136 -30.23 27.59 -20.26
CA LYS A 136 -30.23 28.84 -21.01
C LYS A 136 -31.21 29.84 -20.44
N ASP A 137 -30.86 31.12 -20.51
CA ASP A 137 -31.79 32.20 -20.23
C ASP A 137 -32.82 32.38 -21.37
N PRO A 138 -34.12 32.46 -21.08
CA PRO A 138 -35.15 32.56 -22.11
C PRO A 138 -35.16 33.92 -22.84
N ILE A 139 -34.60 34.97 -22.24
CA ILE A 139 -34.56 36.35 -22.78
C ILE A 139 -33.17 36.69 -23.30
N TYR A 140 -32.13 36.38 -22.52
CA TYR A 140 -30.75 36.69 -22.87
C TYR A 140 -30.08 35.52 -23.59
N SER A 141 -29.19 35.81 -24.54
CA SER A 141 -28.33 34.79 -25.18
C SER A 141 -27.22 34.35 -24.23
N PHE A 142 -27.59 33.81 -23.07
CA PHE A 142 -26.72 33.43 -21.97
C PHE A 142 -26.95 31.96 -21.61
N GLU A 143 -25.86 31.19 -21.56
CA GLU A 143 -25.87 29.73 -21.46
C GLU A 143 -24.99 29.26 -20.30
N VAL A 144 -25.50 28.31 -19.52
CA VAL A 144 -24.81 27.69 -18.39
C VAL A 144 -24.87 26.18 -18.56
N SER A 145 -23.72 25.52 -18.52
CA SER A 145 -23.65 24.05 -18.53
C SER A 145 -23.17 23.55 -17.17
N LEU A 146 -23.98 22.71 -16.51
CA LEU A 146 -23.60 22.03 -15.27
C LEU A 146 -22.97 20.68 -15.63
N ASN A 147 -21.74 20.47 -15.22
CA ASN A 147 -20.99 19.26 -15.54
C ASN A 147 -20.81 18.43 -14.28
N TYR A 148 -21.13 17.13 -14.37
CA TYR A 148 -20.99 16.17 -13.29
C TYR A 148 -20.25 14.93 -13.80
N LYS A 149 -19.03 14.73 -13.31
CA LYS A 149 -18.21 13.56 -13.62
C LYS A 149 -18.24 12.59 -12.44
N ALA A 150 -18.97 11.50 -12.60
CA ALA A 150 -19.13 10.46 -11.59
C ALA A 150 -18.10 9.35 -11.82
N TYR A 151 -17.25 9.09 -10.82
CA TYR A 151 -16.28 8.01 -10.80
C TYR A 151 -16.95 6.79 -10.15
N TYR A 152 -17.60 5.94 -10.96
CA TYR A 152 -18.55 4.95 -10.46
C TYR A 152 -17.95 4.03 -9.40
N ASN A 153 -16.77 3.46 -9.66
CA ASN A 153 -16.12 2.48 -8.79
C ASN A 153 -15.52 3.09 -7.52
N ASP A 154 -15.25 4.39 -7.51
CA ASP A 154 -14.51 5.08 -6.45
C ASP A 154 -15.40 6.00 -5.61
N ASN A 155 -16.69 6.13 -5.97
CA ASN A 155 -17.72 6.87 -5.22
C ASN A 155 -17.45 8.37 -5.06
N ILE A 156 -16.77 8.97 -6.03
CA ILE A 156 -16.49 10.41 -6.10
C ILE A 156 -17.31 11.03 -7.23
N ILE A 157 -17.87 12.22 -6.99
CA ILE A 157 -18.49 13.07 -8.00
C ILE A 157 -17.69 14.38 -8.09
N GLU A 158 -17.30 14.74 -9.29
CA GLU A 158 -16.64 16.01 -9.63
C GLU A 158 -17.63 16.91 -10.36
N GLN A 159 -17.83 18.14 -9.88
CA GLN A 159 -18.77 19.09 -10.44
C GLN A 159 -18.09 20.41 -10.80
N TRP A 160 -18.40 20.95 -11.97
CA TRP A 160 -18.02 22.32 -12.35
C TRP A 160 -19.07 22.93 -13.27
N THR A 161 -18.97 24.24 -13.47
CA THR A 161 -19.88 25.00 -14.33
C THR A 161 -19.11 25.66 -15.47
N SER A 162 -19.70 25.61 -16.66
CA SER A 162 -19.28 26.35 -17.85
C SER A 162 -20.28 27.45 -18.16
N ILE A 163 -19.81 28.67 -18.41
CA ILE A 163 -20.65 29.86 -18.65
C ILE A 163 -20.25 30.49 -19.97
N LYS A 164 -21.22 30.78 -20.84
CA LYS A 164 -20.98 31.39 -22.15
C LYS A 164 -22.15 32.30 -22.53
N HIS A 165 -21.91 33.35 -23.32
CA HIS A 165 -22.98 34.17 -23.88
C HIS A 165 -22.68 34.63 -25.31
N SER A 166 -23.71 35.05 -26.03
CA SER A 166 -23.67 35.61 -27.40
C SER A 166 -24.32 37.00 -27.48
N GLU A 167 -24.39 37.70 -26.34
CA GLU A 167 -24.94 39.06 -26.26
C GLU A 167 -24.06 40.11 -26.97
N THR A 168 -24.66 41.21 -27.41
CA THR A 168 -23.95 42.36 -27.99
C THR A 168 -23.36 43.23 -26.88
N GLY A 169 -22.20 42.84 -26.35
CA GLY A 169 -21.47 43.58 -25.31
C GLY A 169 -20.73 42.66 -24.34
N VAL A 170 -20.13 43.24 -23.31
CA VAL A 170 -19.46 42.49 -22.24
C VAL A 170 -20.46 42.19 -21.14
N VAL A 171 -20.50 40.94 -20.68
CA VAL A 171 -21.30 40.53 -19.53
C VAL A 171 -20.41 40.49 -18.29
N ARG A 172 -20.90 41.01 -17.16
CA ARG A 172 -20.17 40.99 -15.89
C ARG A 172 -20.67 39.86 -15.00
N LEU A 173 -19.79 38.94 -14.63
CA LEU A 173 -20.05 37.91 -13.63
C LEU A 173 -19.59 38.40 -12.26
N ALA A 174 -20.54 38.61 -11.33
CA ALA A 174 -20.24 39.02 -9.96
C ALA A 174 -20.07 37.83 -9.01
N LYS A 175 -20.69 36.68 -9.35
CA LYS A 175 -20.57 35.41 -8.62
C LYS A 175 -20.80 34.24 -9.58
N TYR A 176 -20.07 33.14 -9.40
CA TYR A 176 -20.10 31.98 -10.29
C TYR A 176 -19.60 30.73 -9.55
N SER A 177 -20.42 30.20 -8.65
CA SER A 177 -20.11 28.99 -7.88
C SER A 177 -19.87 27.79 -8.82
N SER A 178 -18.93 26.92 -8.46
CA SER A 178 -18.69 25.64 -9.10
C SER A 178 -19.83 24.65 -8.89
N ALA A 179 -20.43 24.69 -7.71
CA ALA A 179 -21.52 23.79 -7.31
C ALA A 179 -22.57 24.48 -6.44
N ASN A 180 -23.78 23.92 -6.47
CA ASN A 180 -24.93 24.26 -5.65
C ASN A 180 -25.66 22.95 -5.29
N LEU A 181 -25.29 22.34 -4.16
CA LEU A 181 -25.89 21.09 -3.69
C LEU A 181 -27.08 21.38 -2.77
N TYR A 182 -28.08 20.49 -2.82
CA TYR A 182 -29.25 20.53 -1.96
C TYR A 182 -29.39 19.22 -1.18
N LEU A 183 -29.41 19.29 0.14
CA LEU A 183 -29.62 18.15 1.02
C LEU A 183 -30.89 18.40 1.84
N ALA A 184 -31.88 17.52 1.64
CA ALA A 184 -33.18 17.57 2.32
C ALA A 184 -33.50 16.26 3.09
N SER A 185 -32.48 15.44 3.33
CA SER A 185 -32.62 14.11 3.94
C SER A 185 -32.40 14.11 5.46
N ALA A 186 -32.02 15.24 6.07
CA ALA A 186 -31.69 15.34 7.48
C ALA A 186 -32.34 16.54 8.17
N HIS A 187 -32.51 16.42 9.49
CA HIS A 187 -33.08 17.48 10.34
C HIS A 187 -32.01 18.41 10.90
N ASN A 188 -30.79 17.90 11.08
CA ASN A 188 -29.65 18.65 11.62
C ASN A 188 -28.43 18.36 10.76
N TYR A 189 -27.55 19.34 10.62
CA TYR A 189 -26.31 19.23 9.88
C TYR A 189 -25.15 19.71 10.76
N TYR A 190 -24.07 18.96 10.80
CA TYR A 190 -22.88 19.27 11.58
C TYR A 190 -21.69 19.41 10.63
N LEU A 191 -21.17 20.63 10.52
CA LEU A 191 -20.01 20.94 9.70
C LEU A 191 -18.74 20.74 10.52
N THR A 192 -17.84 19.90 10.05
CA THR A 192 -16.43 19.89 10.46
C THR A 192 -15.60 20.56 9.37
N HIS A 193 -14.99 21.69 9.72
CA HIS A 193 -14.03 22.41 8.87
C HIS A 193 -12.64 22.38 9.51
N PHE A 194 -11.63 22.72 8.70
CA PHE A 194 -10.23 22.62 9.11
C PHE A 194 -9.57 23.98 9.02
N HIS A 195 -9.28 24.58 10.17
CA HIS A 195 -8.60 25.87 10.28
C HIS A 195 -7.13 25.68 10.69
N GLY A 196 -6.32 26.73 10.66
CA GLY A 196 -4.92 26.64 11.03
C GLY A 196 -4.16 27.95 10.87
N ASP A 197 -2.85 27.82 10.92
CA ASP A 197 -1.86 28.81 10.50
C ASP A 197 -0.58 28.01 10.12
N TRP A 198 0.50 28.70 9.76
CA TRP A 198 1.83 28.10 9.62
C TRP A 198 2.16 27.26 10.86
N ALA A 199 2.66 26.04 10.63
CA ALA A 199 3.00 25.05 11.64
C ALA A 199 1.82 24.51 12.48
N GLN A 200 0.57 24.81 12.10
CA GLN A 200 -0.67 24.45 12.80
C GLN A 200 -1.80 24.06 11.83
N GLU A 201 -1.45 23.46 10.69
CA GLU A 201 -2.37 23.13 9.60
C GLU A 201 -3.42 22.07 10.01
N MET A 202 -4.58 22.10 9.34
CA MET A 202 -5.61 21.06 9.42
C MET A 202 -6.21 20.81 10.83
N LYS A 203 -6.41 21.85 11.66
CA LYS A 203 -7.10 21.71 12.95
C LYS A 203 -8.62 21.59 12.75
N PRO A 204 -9.25 20.47 13.15
CA PRO A 204 -10.68 20.28 12.97
C PRO A 204 -11.48 21.09 13.99
N GLU A 205 -12.52 21.76 13.53
CA GLU A 205 -13.56 22.38 14.35
C GLU A 205 -14.92 21.89 13.87
N GLN A 206 -15.75 21.43 14.80
CA GLN A 206 -17.10 20.95 14.49
C GLN A 206 -18.16 21.86 15.07
N ILE A 207 -19.10 22.26 14.24
CA ILE A 207 -20.23 23.13 14.59
C ILE A 207 -21.53 22.56 14.04
N GLN A 208 -22.64 22.77 14.76
CA GLN A 208 -23.97 22.56 14.18
C GLN A 208 -24.31 23.76 13.29
N LEU A 209 -24.79 23.49 12.08
CA LEU A 209 -25.32 24.52 11.19
C LEU A 209 -26.72 24.91 11.65
N THR A 210 -26.96 26.20 11.80
CA THR A 210 -28.25 26.79 12.17
C THR A 210 -28.82 27.59 11.01
N ALA A 211 -30.09 28.03 11.13
CA ALA A 211 -30.75 28.86 10.14
C ALA A 211 -29.90 30.07 9.71
N GLY A 212 -29.82 30.32 8.40
CA GLY A 212 -28.92 31.31 7.81
C GLY A 212 -27.70 30.67 7.16
N ILE A 213 -26.67 31.46 6.90
CA ILE A 213 -25.49 31.06 6.12
C ILE A 213 -24.20 31.10 6.95
N LYS A 214 -23.48 29.98 6.99
CA LYS A 214 -22.08 29.92 7.44
C LYS A 214 -21.18 30.03 6.21
N VAL A 215 -20.29 31.01 6.23
CA VAL A 215 -19.30 31.24 5.18
C VAL A 215 -17.92 30.87 5.71
N LEU A 216 -17.17 30.12 4.92
CA LEU A 216 -15.75 29.87 5.10
C LEU A 216 -15.04 30.34 3.83
N ASP A 217 -14.10 31.29 3.93
CA ASP A 217 -13.45 31.87 2.76
C ASP A 217 -11.95 32.14 2.96
N THR A 218 -11.24 32.35 1.85
CA THR A 218 -9.85 32.81 1.84
C THR A 218 -9.66 33.92 0.82
N LYS A 219 -8.74 34.84 1.15
CA LYS A 219 -8.42 36.07 0.38
C LYS A 219 -6.91 36.27 0.21
N LEU A 220 -6.13 35.21 0.46
CA LEU A 220 -4.67 35.28 0.61
C LEU A 220 -3.91 35.20 -0.73
N GLY A 221 -4.58 34.80 -1.81
CA GLY A 221 -3.99 34.62 -3.13
C GLY A 221 -3.18 33.33 -3.22
N THR A 222 -1.87 33.43 -3.05
CA THR A 222 -0.86 32.38 -3.31
C THR A 222 -0.70 31.34 -2.21
N ARG A 223 -1.05 31.67 -0.95
CA ARG A 223 -1.12 30.71 0.16
C ARG A 223 -2.57 30.57 0.62
N ALA A 224 -3.42 30.15 -0.30
CA ALA A 224 -4.87 30.12 -0.11
C ALA A 224 -5.30 29.34 1.14
N ASP A 225 -4.54 28.32 1.52
CA ASP A 225 -4.93 27.37 2.57
C ASP A 225 -4.32 27.67 3.94
N LEU A 226 -3.49 28.73 4.04
CA LEU A 226 -2.73 29.06 5.25
C LEU A 226 -3.58 29.08 6.52
N PHE A 227 -4.76 29.72 6.46
CA PHE A 227 -5.66 29.80 7.62
C PHE A 227 -6.75 28.73 7.62
N GLN A 228 -7.00 28.10 6.48
CA GLN A 228 -8.10 27.15 6.33
C GLN A 228 -7.97 26.33 5.05
N ALA A 229 -8.24 25.03 5.14
CA ALA A 229 -8.28 24.17 3.97
C ALA A 229 -9.61 24.30 3.19
N PRO A 230 -9.63 24.05 1.87
CA PRO A 230 -10.85 24.02 1.06
C PRO A 230 -11.69 22.75 1.28
N SER A 231 -11.27 21.89 2.22
CA SER A 231 -11.86 20.59 2.52
C SER A 231 -12.74 20.65 3.76
N PHE A 232 -13.83 19.89 3.77
CA PHE A 232 -14.78 19.85 4.89
C PHE A 232 -15.56 18.53 4.93
N LEU A 233 -16.20 18.28 6.08
CA LEU A 233 -17.13 17.17 6.29
C LEU A 233 -18.47 17.73 6.79
N VAL A 234 -19.58 17.23 6.28
CA VAL A 234 -20.93 17.49 6.82
C VAL A 234 -21.52 16.17 7.26
N SER A 235 -21.75 16.03 8.57
CA SER A 235 -22.46 14.89 9.15
C SER A 235 -23.94 15.20 9.31
N LEU A 236 -24.78 14.23 8.94
CA LEU A 236 -26.23 14.36 8.95
C LEU A 236 -26.81 13.81 10.26
N ASN A 237 -27.79 14.53 10.81
CA ASN A 237 -28.57 14.24 12.02
C ASN A 237 -27.80 14.17 13.34
N GLN A 238 -26.50 13.88 13.33
CA GLN A 238 -25.65 13.76 14.52
C GLN A 238 -24.24 14.28 14.25
N PRO A 239 -23.52 14.78 15.27
CA PRO A 239 -22.10 15.12 15.16
C PRO A 239 -21.26 13.90 14.78
N ILE A 240 -20.10 14.13 14.16
CA ILE A 240 -19.16 13.04 13.85
C ILE A 240 -18.67 12.44 15.17
N ASN A 241 -18.82 11.12 15.29
CA ASN A 241 -18.25 10.37 16.39
C ASN A 241 -16.82 9.95 16.04
N HIS A 242 -15.82 10.62 16.61
CA HIS A 242 -14.41 10.28 16.41
C HIS A 242 -13.96 8.99 17.12
N ASP A 243 -14.85 8.28 17.83
CA ASP A 243 -14.58 6.94 18.36
C ASP A 243 -14.89 5.82 17.36
N ASP A 244 -15.71 6.10 16.35
CA ASP A 244 -16.08 5.11 15.34
C ASP A 244 -16.28 5.75 13.96
N ASP A 245 -15.19 5.76 13.20
CA ASP A 245 -15.13 6.28 11.84
C ASP A 245 -16.09 5.60 10.85
N ASP A 246 -16.73 4.47 11.19
CA ASP A 246 -17.61 3.72 10.28
C ASP A 246 -19.12 3.96 10.58
N GLN A 247 -19.44 4.98 11.39
CA GLN A 247 -20.82 5.37 11.71
C GLN A 247 -21.22 6.72 11.13
N GLY A 248 -22.52 6.85 10.83
CA GLY A 248 -23.13 8.09 10.39
C GLY A 248 -23.12 8.30 8.88
N GLU A 249 -23.90 9.29 8.47
CA GLU A 249 -24.00 9.73 7.08
C GLU A 249 -23.20 11.01 6.88
N ILE A 250 -22.23 10.96 5.97
CA ILE A 250 -21.22 11.99 5.79
C ILE A 250 -21.17 12.41 4.33
N LEU A 251 -21.29 13.72 4.09
CA LEU A 251 -20.82 14.36 2.86
C LEU A 251 -19.40 14.89 3.11
N ALA A 252 -18.42 14.40 2.36
CA ALA A 252 -17.05 14.92 2.40
C ALA A 252 -16.77 15.67 1.09
N GLY A 253 -16.38 16.93 1.17
CA GLY A 253 -16.20 17.80 0.01
C GLY A 253 -14.89 18.58 0.05
N THR A 254 -14.36 18.91 -1.13
CA THR A 254 -13.20 19.80 -1.27
C THR A 254 -13.22 20.52 -2.64
N LEU A 255 -12.71 21.74 -2.69
CA LEU A 255 -12.57 22.51 -3.93
C LEU A 255 -11.18 22.30 -4.52
N ALA A 256 -11.09 21.89 -5.79
CA ALA A 256 -9.83 21.75 -6.52
C ALA A 256 -9.42 23.12 -7.11
N TRP A 257 -8.99 24.04 -6.25
CA TRP A 257 -8.59 25.40 -6.60
C TRP A 257 -7.54 25.95 -5.64
N SER A 258 -6.44 26.47 -6.19
CA SER A 258 -5.27 26.88 -5.41
C SER A 258 -5.22 28.39 -5.07
N GLY A 259 -6.31 29.11 -5.32
CA GLY A 259 -6.42 30.54 -5.02
C GLY A 259 -7.60 30.85 -4.12
N ASN A 260 -8.05 32.11 -4.16
CA ASN A 260 -9.16 32.57 -3.33
C ASN A 260 -10.44 31.77 -3.59
N TYR A 261 -10.98 31.16 -2.55
CA TYR A 261 -12.21 30.36 -2.59
C TYR A 261 -13.22 30.79 -1.53
N GLN A 262 -14.46 30.36 -1.70
CA GLN A 262 -15.52 30.52 -0.71
C GLN A 262 -16.41 29.27 -0.66
N LEU A 263 -16.65 28.76 0.55
CA LEU A 263 -17.59 27.68 0.88
C LEU A 263 -18.75 28.27 1.68
N GLN A 264 -19.98 27.98 1.27
CA GLN A 264 -21.20 28.53 1.84
C GLN A 264 -22.15 27.41 2.21
N PHE A 265 -22.52 27.35 3.48
CA PHE A 265 -23.45 26.38 4.04
C PHE A 265 -24.67 27.14 4.55
N GLU A 266 -25.74 27.15 3.76
CA GLU A 266 -26.97 27.85 4.07
C GLU A 266 -28.05 26.86 4.49
N ILE A 267 -28.59 27.02 5.69
CA ILE A 267 -29.81 26.34 6.12
C ILE A 267 -30.99 27.20 5.67
N ASP A 268 -31.74 26.70 4.69
CA ASP A 268 -32.86 27.40 4.07
C ASP A 268 -34.07 27.52 5.03
N PRO A 269 -35.11 28.31 4.69
CA PRO A 269 -36.30 28.46 5.54
C PRO A 269 -37.11 27.16 5.76
N LEU A 270 -36.85 26.11 4.99
CA LEU A 270 -37.45 24.78 5.17
C LEU A 270 -36.58 23.86 6.05
N GLY A 271 -35.42 24.33 6.50
CA GLY A 271 -34.47 23.58 7.31
C GLY A 271 -33.53 22.67 6.49
N ASN A 272 -33.52 22.80 5.17
CA ASN A 272 -32.66 22.00 4.29
C ASN A 272 -31.33 22.71 4.04
N LEU A 273 -30.27 21.92 3.79
CA LEU A 273 -28.93 22.47 3.57
C LEU A 273 -28.69 22.74 2.08
N ARG A 274 -28.31 23.99 1.79
CA ARG A 274 -27.75 24.44 0.51
C ARG A 274 -26.25 24.63 0.67
N LEU A 275 -25.47 23.97 -0.19
CA LEU A 275 -24.02 24.11 -0.23
C LEU A 275 -23.60 24.77 -1.54
N LEU A 276 -23.04 25.97 -1.45
CA LEU A 276 -22.48 26.70 -2.59
C LEU A 276 -20.97 26.84 -2.43
N THR A 277 -20.22 26.55 -3.48
CA THR A 277 -18.75 26.56 -3.40
C THR A 277 -18.14 26.94 -4.75
N GLY A 278 -17.02 27.65 -4.73
CA GLY A 278 -16.27 28.05 -5.92
C GLY A 278 -15.23 29.13 -5.61
N ILE A 279 -14.82 29.85 -6.66
CA ILE A 279 -13.96 31.03 -6.54
C ILE A 279 -14.63 32.06 -5.61
N SER A 280 -13.85 32.68 -4.73
CA SER A 280 -14.35 33.71 -3.83
C SER A 280 -14.87 34.91 -4.62
N PRO A 281 -16.07 35.44 -4.32
CA PRO A 281 -16.59 36.65 -4.98
C PRO A 281 -15.76 37.90 -4.66
N TYR A 282 -14.94 37.88 -3.60
CA TYR A 282 -14.06 38.98 -3.23
C TYR A 282 -13.04 39.30 -4.32
N ALA A 283 -13.02 40.55 -4.81
CA ALA A 283 -12.09 41.04 -5.82
C ALA A 283 -12.01 40.14 -7.06
N SER A 284 -13.16 39.64 -7.53
CA SER A 284 -13.26 38.59 -8.55
C SER A 284 -14.30 38.86 -9.65
N GLU A 285 -14.85 40.09 -9.73
CA GLU A 285 -15.78 40.45 -10.79
C GLU A 285 -15.15 40.19 -12.16
N TYR A 286 -15.78 39.31 -12.95
CA TYR A 286 -15.22 38.86 -14.22
C TYR A 286 -15.96 39.49 -15.39
N TYR A 287 -15.23 40.01 -16.37
CA TYR A 287 -15.77 40.64 -17.57
C TYR A 287 -15.67 39.61 -18.69
N LEU A 288 -16.78 38.91 -18.94
CA LEU A 288 -16.86 37.87 -19.96
C LEU A 288 -17.16 38.51 -21.31
N VAL A 289 -16.31 38.22 -22.29
CA VAL A 289 -16.50 38.66 -23.68
C VAL A 289 -17.39 37.63 -24.38
N ALA A 290 -18.22 38.11 -25.33
CA ALA A 290 -19.08 37.26 -26.13
C ALA A 290 -18.32 36.10 -26.78
N GLU A 291 -18.97 34.94 -26.84
CA GLU A 291 -18.45 33.66 -27.31
C GLU A 291 -17.32 33.02 -26.49
N GLN A 292 -16.73 33.72 -25.52
CA GLN A 292 -15.76 33.14 -24.61
C GLN A 292 -16.47 32.28 -23.55
N GLU A 293 -15.89 31.11 -23.28
CA GLU A 293 -16.35 30.24 -22.21
C GLU A 293 -15.57 30.54 -20.92
N PHE A 294 -16.28 30.76 -19.82
CA PHE A 294 -15.73 30.81 -18.47
C PHE A 294 -16.00 29.51 -17.75
N ILE A 295 -14.94 28.81 -17.35
CA ILE A 295 -15.03 27.54 -16.62
C ILE A 295 -14.61 27.77 -15.15
N THR A 296 -15.46 27.34 -14.23
CA THR A 296 -15.19 27.35 -12.78
C THR A 296 -14.26 26.20 -12.38
N PRO A 297 -13.56 26.26 -11.24
CA PRO A 297 -12.83 25.10 -10.73
C PRO A 297 -13.76 23.93 -10.39
N SER A 298 -13.20 22.72 -10.29
CA SER A 298 -13.95 21.54 -9.88
C SER A 298 -14.22 21.53 -8.38
N PHE A 299 -15.47 21.32 -7.99
CA PHE A 299 -15.84 20.87 -6.65
C PHE A 299 -15.93 19.34 -6.64
N LEU A 300 -15.26 18.69 -5.70
CA LEU A 300 -15.19 17.25 -5.59
C LEU A 300 -15.90 16.82 -4.31
N PHE A 301 -16.72 15.77 -4.36
CA PHE A 301 -17.36 15.23 -3.16
C PHE A 301 -17.66 13.73 -3.22
N THR A 302 -17.78 13.12 -2.04
CA THR A 302 -18.32 11.77 -1.82
C THR A 302 -19.39 11.83 -0.75
N TYR A 303 -20.38 10.93 -0.85
CA TYR A 303 -21.32 10.64 0.23
C TYR A 303 -21.03 9.25 0.79
N SER A 304 -21.06 9.10 2.11
CA SER A 304 -20.90 7.81 2.78
C SER A 304 -22.04 7.61 3.76
N SER A 305 -22.73 6.48 3.67
CA SER A 305 -23.67 6.02 4.70
C SER A 305 -23.01 5.12 5.76
N TYR A 306 -21.68 5.02 5.73
CA TYR A 306 -20.86 4.15 6.57
C TYR A 306 -19.67 4.94 7.15
N GLY A 307 -19.97 6.17 7.62
CA GLY A 307 -19.04 7.04 8.31
C GLY A 307 -17.90 7.64 7.49
N ILE A 308 -17.06 8.42 8.17
CA ILE A 308 -15.93 9.18 7.60
C ILE A 308 -14.81 8.26 7.10
N GLY A 309 -14.64 7.07 7.67
CA GLY A 309 -13.62 6.11 7.27
C GLY A 309 -13.82 5.65 5.83
N THR A 310 -15.06 5.33 5.47
CA THR A 310 -15.41 4.96 4.08
C THR A 310 -15.24 6.16 3.14
N ALA A 311 -15.63 7.36 3.56
CA ALA A 311 -15.41 8.57 2.78
C ALA A 311 -13.92 8.83 2.49
N SER A 312 -13.04 8.68 3.49
CA SER A 312 -11.59 8.82 3.29
C SER A 312 -11.03 7.77 2.34
N ARG A 313 -11.44 6.50 2.46
CA ARG A 313 -10.99 5.44 1.54
C ARG A 313 -11.41 5.70 0.10
N ASN A 314 -12.62 6.25 -0.13
CA ASN A 314 -13.06 6.70 -1.46
C ASN A 314 -12.10 7.77 -2.02
N TRP A 315 -11.79 8.80 -1.23
CA TRP A 315 -10.83 9.82 -1.60
C TRP A 315 -9.46 9.25 -1.94
N HIS A 316 -8.92 8.38 -1.08
CA HIS A 316 -7.56 7.86 -1.22
C HIS A 316 -7.41 7.03 -2.51
N ARG A 317 -8.38 6.15 -2.77
CA ARG A 317 -8.39 5.33 -3.99
C ARG A 317 -8.56 6.18 -5.25
N TRP A 318 -9.51 7.12 -5.24
CA TRP A 318 -9.72 8.03 -6.34
C TRP A 318 -8.48 8.90 -6.63
N ALA A 319 -7.90 9.50 -5.60
CA ALA A 319 -6.78 10.42 -5.73
C ALA A 319 -5.56 9.72 -6.34
N ARG A 320 -5.23 8.49 -5.89
CA ARG A 320 -4.13 7.70 -6.46
C ARG A 320 -4.30 7.40 -7.95
N LYS A 321 -5.54 7.12 -8.38
CA LYS A 321 -5.85 6.73 -9.77
C LYS A 321 -5.98 7.91 -10.72
N TYR A 322 -6.65 8.99 -10.30
CA TYR A 322 -7.13 10.01 -11.23
C TYR A 322 -6.56 11.40 -10.99
N ARG A 323 -5.98 11.66 -9.81
CA ARG A 323 -5.56 13.01 -9.46
C ARG A 323 -4.07 13.14 -9.27
N ILE A 324 -3.45 12.29 -8.46
CA ILE A 324 -2.01 12.38 -8.16
C ILE A 324 -1.22 11.72 -9.31
N PRO A 325 -0.32 12.46 -10.00
CA PRO A 325 0.59 11.87 -10.97
C PRO A 325 1.35 10.71 -10.34
N GLN A 326 1.39 9.57 -11.04
CA GLN A 326 2.09 8.37 -10.56
C GLN A 326 1.61 7.91 -9.17
N GLY A 327 0.34 8.14 -8.82
CA GLY A 327 -0.23 7.83 -7.51
C GLY A 327 -0.29 6.35 -7.14
N GLU A 328 -0.01 5.46 -8.10
CA GLU A 328 0.08 4.00 -7.92
C GLU A 328 1.52 3.47 -8.08
N ASN A 329 2.50 4.37 -8.23
CA ASN A 329 3.92 4.04 -8.40
C ASN A 329 4.71 4.29 -7.11
N ASN A 330 5.97 3.85 -7.07
CA ASN A 330 6.87 4.09 -5.93
C ASN A 330 7.21 5.58 -5.71
N ARG A 331 7.69 5.90 -4.50
CA ARG A 331 8.28 7.20 -4.11
C ARG A 331 9.73 7.03 -3.65
N LEU A 332 10.50 8.12 -3.66
CA LEU A 332 11.91 8.17 -3.24
C LEU A 332 12.03 8.65 -1.80
N THR A 333 12.56 7.84 -0.90
CA THR A 333 13.00 8.34 0.42
C THR A 333 14.11 9.37 0.23
N LEU A 334 14.18 10.40 1.08
CA LEU A 334 15.13 11.49 0.87
C LEU A 334 15.78 11.97 2.16
N LEU A 335 16.95 12.58 2.02
CA LEU A 335 17.61 13.41 3.01
C LEU A 335 17.60 14.86 2.50
N ASN A 336 16.89 15.74 3.21
CA ASN A 336 16.93 17.19 2.99
C ASN A 336 18.04 17.80 3.87
N ASN A 337 18.67 18.89 3.44
CA ASN A 337 19.72 19.59 4.19
C ASN A 337 19.28 20.86 4.93
N TRP A 338 18.00 21.24 4.87
CA TRP A 338 17.51 22.52 5.40
C TRP A 338 17.75 22.65 6.90
N GLU A 339 17.23 21.73 7.72
CA GLU A 339 17.44 21.77 9.19
C GLU A 339 18.90 21.48 9.56
N SER A 340 19.63 20.80 8.67
CA SER A 340 21.03 20.45 8.88
C SER A 340 22.01 21.62 8.67
N THR A 341 21.69 22.57 7.79
CA THR A 341 22.64 23.62 7.37
C THR A 341 22.06 25.01 7.27
N TYR A 342 20.73 25.15 7.18
CA TYR A 342 20.06 26.36 6.73
C TYR A 342 20.78 26.92 5.48
N PHE A 343 21.29 28.16 5.56
CA PHE A 343 22.05 28.78 4.47
C PHE A 343 23.57 28.52 4.51
N ASN A 344 24.09 27.84 5.54
CA ASN A 344 25.52 27.71 5.80
C ASN A 344 26.11 26.41 5.21
N PHE A 345 26.22 26.36 3.88
CA PHE A 345 26.82 25.22 3.16
C PHE A 345 27.72 25.67 2.00
N ASN A 346 28.51 24.71 1.50
CA ASN A 346 29.27 24.79 0.25
C ASN A 346 29.30 23.39 -0.40
N GLU A 347 29.89 23.28 -1.61
CA GLU A 347 29.94 22.02 -2.36
C GLU A 347 30.58 20.84 -1.59
N THR A 348 31.57 21.10 -0.73
CA THR A 348 32.23 20.06 0.10
C THR A 348 31.30 19.54 1.18
N ILE A 349 30.60 20.43 1.88
CA ILE A 349 29.62 20.06 2.91
C ILE A 349 28.49 19.25 2.27
N LEU A 350 27.94 19.71 1.14
CA LEU A 350 26.88 19.00 0.42
C LEU A 350 27.35 17.62 -0.06
N THR A 351 28.59 17.50 -0.55
CA THR A 351 29.17 16.19 -0.92
C THR A 351 29.29 15.26 0.28
N SER A 352 29.62 15.79 1.46
CA SER A 352 29.63 15.00 2.70
C SER A 352 28.22 14.55 3.08
N LEU A 353 27.23 15.45 3.02
CA LEU A 353 25.84 15.11 3.30
C LEU A 353 25.26 14.09 2.32
N MET A 354 25.68 14.09 1.05
CA MET A 354 25.32 13.04 0.08
C MET A 354 25.89 11.67 0.46
N LYS A 355 27.15 11.62 0.92
CA LYS A 355 27.75 10.37 1.45
C LYS A 355 27.01 9.90 2.69
N ASP A 356 26.61 10.82 3.56
CA ASP A 356 25.81 10.55 4.74
C ASP A 356 24.42 10.03 4.38
N GLY A 357 23.73 10.62 3.41
CA GLY A 357 22.46 10.10 2.88
C GLY A 357 22.62 8.69 2.31
N LYS A 358 23.70 8.41 1.57
CA LYS A 358 24.01 7.07 1.08
C LYS A 358 24.31 6.08 2.22
N LYS A 359 25.05 6.52 3.23
CA LYS A 359 25.37 5.74 4.44
C LYS A 359 24.10 5.43 5.23
N LEU A 360 23.18 6.39 5.36
CA LEU A 360 21.88 6.21 6.00
C LEU A 360 20.99 5.24 5.21
N GLY A 361 21.03 5.30 3.87
CA GLY A 361 20.33 4.40 2.96
C GLY A 361 19.12 5.01 2.25
N VAL A 362 19.02 6.34 2.16
CA VAL A 362 17.94 7.02 1.43
C VAL A 362 18.19 7.02 -0.09
N ASP A 363 17.14 7.21 -0.88
CA ASP A 363 17.21 7.20 -2.36
C ASP A 363 17.74 8.50 -2.97
N LEU A 364 17.50 9.63 -2.29
CA LEU A 364 17.67 10.99 -2.83
C LEU A 364 18.29 11.92 -1.78
N PHE A 365 19.22 12.76 -2.22
CA PHE A 365 19.62 13.97 -1.50
C PHE A 365 18.90 15.18 -2.11
N LEU A 366 18.24 15.99 -1.27
CA LEU A 366 17.52 17.19 -1.69
C LEU A 366 18.27 18.44 -1.20
N LEU A 367 18.82 19.21 -2.15
CA LEU A 367 19.38 20.54 -1.87
C LEU A 367 18.27 21.57 -1.70
N ASP A 368 18.12 22.09 -0.49
CA ASP A 368 17.13 23.12 -0.13
C ASP A 368 17.65 24.56 -0.39
N ASP A 369 16.96 25.59 0.12
CA ASP A 369 17.21 27.02 -0.14
C ASP A 369 18.67 27.45 0.10
N GLY A 370 19.14 28.45 -0.66
CA GLY A 370 20.45 29.08 -0.45
C GLY A 370 21.52 28.84 -1.52
N TRP A 371 21.20 28.12 -2.60
CA TRP A 371 22.18 27.73 -3.63
C TRP A 371 22.36 28.75 -4.77
N PHE A 372 21.56 29.81 -4.81
CA PHE A 372 21.42 30.73 -5.96
C PHE A 372 21.73 32.21 -5.62
N GLY A 373 21.79 33.04 -6.66
CA GLY A 373 22.07 34.48 -6.61
C GLY A 373 23.56 34.82 -6.53
N ASN A 374 24.01 35.84 -7.27
CA ASN A 374 25.41 36.29 -7.30
C ASN A 374 25.60 37.75 -6.85
N LYS A 375 24.96 38.72 -7.52
CA LYS A 375 24.99 40.13 -7.07
C LYS A 375 24.34 40.27 -5.70
N TYR A 376 23.21 39.60 -5.53
CA TYR A 376 22.46 39.46 -4.27
C TYR A 376 22.35 37.99 -3.89
N PRO A 377 23.38 37.40 -3.24
CA PRO A 377 23.41 35.97 -2.98
C PRO A 377 22.38 35.55 -1.93
N ARG A 378 21.75 34.39 -2.14
CA ARG A 378 20.82 33.76 -1.19
C ARG A 378 21.58 33.13 -0.01
N ASN A 379 21.98 33.97 0.93
CA ASN A 379 22.64 33.55 2.18
C ASN A 379 21.73 33.73 3.41
N ASP A 380 20.57 34.34 3.21
CA ASP A 380 19.46 34.49 4.15
C ASP A 380 18.17 34.69 3.33
N ASP A 381 17.04 34.89 4.00
CA ASP A 381 15.74 35.09 3.35
C ASP A 381 15.51 36.52 2.81
N HIS A 382 16.45 37.45 2.96
CA HIS A 382 16.30 38.88 2.59
C HIS A 382 16.75 39.22 1.15
N ALA A 383 17.32 38.26 0.41
CA ALA A 383 17.90 38.50 -0.92
C ALA A 383 17.81 37.26 -1.84
N GLY A 384 17.97 37.48 -3.14
CA GLY A 384 18.25 36.44 -4.13
C GLY A 384 17.04 35.78 -4.80
N LEU A 385 15.83 35.79 -4.23
CA LEU A 385 14.66 35.25 -4.94
C LEU A 385 14.43 36.04 -6.23
N GLY A 386 14.27 35.31 -7.33
CA GLY A 386 14.25 35.84 -8.70
C GLY A 386 15.57 35.65 -9.46
N ASP A 387 16.68 35.45 -8.76
CA ASP A 387 18.03 35.31 -9.33
C ASP A 387 18.48 33.85 -9.31
N TRP A 388 17.93 33.01 -10.20
CA TRP A 388 18.11 31.55 -10.24
C TRP A 388 19.43 31.05 -10.86
N GLN A 389 20.47 31.88 -10.87
CA GLN A 389 21.83 31.49 -11.21
C GLN A 389 22.55 30.89 -10.00
N GLU A 390 23.41 29.90 -10.22
CA GLU A 390 24.20 29.26 -9.16
C GLU A 390 25.07 30.29 -8.43
N ASN A 391 25.08 30.23 -7.10
CA ASN A 391 25.95 31.08 -6.27
C ASN A 391 27.39 30.57 -6.36
N VAL A 392 28.21 31.19 -7.20
CA VAL A 392 29.58 30.73 -7.51
C VAL A 392 30.54 30.78 -6.31
N LYS A 393 30.17 31.48 -5.23
CA LYS A 393 30.97 31.47 -3.98
C LYS A 393 30.71 30.21 -3.16
N LYS A 394 29.49 29.70 -3.14
CA LYS A 394 29.12 28.45 -2.46
C LYS A 394 29.39 27.22 -3.31
N LEU A 395 29.12 27.34 -4.61
CA LEU A 395 29.17 26.29 -5.63
C LEU A 395 30.06 26.74 -6.80
N PRO A 396 31.39 26.85 -6.61
CA PRO A 396 32.31 27.33 -7.66
C PRO A 396 32.31 26.44 -8.92
N HIS A 397 31.91 25.18 -8.80
CA HIS A 397 31.79 24.24 -9.92
C HIS A 397 30.33 23.97 -10.35
N GLY A 398 29.38 24.75 -9.84
CA GLY A 398 27.96 24.65 -10.19
C GLY A 398 27.26 23.37 -9.71
N ILE A 399 26.02 23.19 -10.15
CA ILE A 399 25.17 22.04 -9.80
C ILE A 399 25.62 20.76 -10.50
N ASP A 400 26.26 20.87 -11.66
CA ASP A 400 26.81 19.69 -12.35
C ASP A 400 27.86 18.97 -11.50
N PHE A 401 28.67 19.69 -10.72
CA PHE A 401 29.57 19.06 -9.76
C PHE A 401 28.80 18.23 -8.72
N LEU A 402 27.72 18.78 -8.17
CA LEU A 402 26.92 18.10 -7.15
C LEU A 402 26.19 16.88 -7.72
N THR A 403 25.60 17.00 -8.90
CA THR A 403 24.88 15.88 -9.54
C THR A 403 25.85 14.75 -9.95
N ASN A 404 27.04 15.07 -10.47
CA ASN A 404 28.09 14.08 -10.74
C ASN A 404 28.60 13.41 -9.46
N ALA A 405 28.74 14.17 -8.37
CA ALA A 405 29.10 13.62 -7.07
C ALA A 405 28.00 12.67 -6.54
N ALA A 406 26.73 13.05 -6.66
CA ALA A 406 25.59 12.23 -6.29
C ALA A 406 25.58 10.91 -7.07
N GLU A 407 25.79 10.96 -8.40
CA GLU A 407 25.89 9.78 -9.26
C GLU A 407 27.05 8.86 -8.83
N THR A 408 28.23 9.43 -8.58
CA THR A 408 29.41 8.68 -8.12
C THR A 408 29.18 7.99 -6.77
N ILE A 409 28.45 8.66 -5.86
CA ILE A 409 28.07 8.12 -4.54
C ILE A 409 26.93 7.08 -4.68
N GLY A 410 26.16 7.13 -5.77
CA GLY A 410 25.01 6.27 -6.00
C GLY A 410 23.77 6.69 -5.21
N ILE A 411 23.52 7.99 -5.13
CA ILE A 411 22.30 8.62 -4.59
C ILE A 411 21.74 9.60 -5.62
N LYS A 412 20.41 9.74 -5.71
CA LYS A 412 19.82 10.72 -6.64
C LYS A 412 19.98 12.14 -6.09
N PHE A 413 19.90 13.14 -6.96
CA PHE A 413 19.93 14.56 -6.58
C PHE A 413 18.59 15.24 -6.87
N GLY A 414 18.10 16.03 -5.93
CA GLY A 414 16.91 16.87 -6.04
C GLY A 414 17.20 18.30 -5.61
N ILE A 415 16.32 19.23 -5.99
CA ILE A 415 16.54 20.65 -5.74
C ILE A 415 15.26 21.41 -5.33
N TRP A 416 15.42 22.41 -4.48
CA TRP A 416 14.38 23.36 -4.10
C TRP A 416 14.36 24.61 -4.99
N LEU A 417 13.15 25.05 -5.34
CA LEU A 417 12.86 26.26 -6.13
C LEU A 417 11.59 26.95 -5.60
N GLU A 418 11.56 28.28 -5.59
CA GLU A 418 10.40 29.11 -5.23
C GLU A 418 10.13 30.14 -6.34
N PRO A 419 9.76 29.69 -7.54
CA PRO A 419 9.88 30.50 -8.75
C PRO A 419 8.79 31.58 -8.86
N GLU A 420 7.78 31.58 -7.99
CA GLU A 420 6.69 32.56 -7.96
C GLU A 420 7.06 33.87 -7.24
N MET A 421 8.26 33.95 -6.67
CA MET A 421 8.63 34.99 -5.70
C MET A 421 9.87 35.77 -6.12
N VAL A 422 9.98 36.97 -5.56
CA VAL A 422 11.10 37.88 -5.82
C VAL A 422 11.47 38.66 -4.55
N ASN A 423 12.76 38.85 -4.29
CA ASN A 423 13.21 39.76 -3.23
C ASN A 423 13.46 41.17 -3.80
N PRO A 424 13.21 42.25 -3.03
CA PRO A 424 13.63 43.60 -3.43
C PRO A 424 15.14 43.72 -3.71
N LYS A 425 15.96 42.93 -3.00
CA LYS A 425 17.39 42.75 -3.29
C LYS A 425 17.58 41.56 -4.25
N SER A 426 17.25 41.76 -5.51
CA SER A 426 17.50 40.83 -6.61
C SER A 426 17.72 41.62 -7.91
N GLU A 427 18.48 41.04 -8.84
CA GLU A 427 18.64 41.61 -10.18
C GLU A 427 17.31 41.59 -10.95
N LEU A 428 16.48 40.57 -10.75
CA LEU A 428 15.13 40.51 -11.33
C LEU A 428 14.29 41.72 -10.93
N TYR A 429 14.23 42.05 -9.63
CA TYR A 429 13.47 43.20 -9.14
C TYR A 429 14.01 44.53 -9.65
N GLU A 430 15.33 44.72 -9.69
CA GLU A 430 15.94 45.95 -10.20
C GLU A 430 15.63 46.20 -11.68
N ASN A 431 15.62 45.13 -12.48
CA ASN A 431 15.48 45.23 -13.94
C ASN A 431 14.02 45.15 -14.41
N HIS A 432 13.15 44.48 -13.66
CA HIS A 432 11.78 44.15 -14.05
C HIS A 432 10.77 44.45 -12.93
N LEU A 433 10.74 45.69 -12.45
CA LEU A 433 9.74 46.15 -11.49
C LEU A 433 8.30 45.95 -11.97
N ASP A 434 8.07 45.98 -13.29
CA ASP A 434 6.79 45.74 -13.94
C ASP A 434 6.32 44.28 -13.85
N TRP A 435 7.21 43.34 -13.53
CA TRP A 435 6.90 41.91 -13.36
C TRP A 435 6.42 41.55 -11.95
N VAL A 436 6.40 42.50 -11.02
CA VAL A 436 6.06 42.26 -9.62
C VAL A 436 4.66 42.76 -9.33
N LEU A 437 3.87 42.00 -8.56
CA LEU A 437 2.60 42.50 -8.05
C LEU A 437 2.86 43.66 -7.09
N LYS A 438 2.42 44.85 -7.50
CA LYS A 438 2.73 46.10 -6.81
C LYS A 438 1.66 47.15 -7.09
N VAL A 439 1.13 47.76 -6.02
CA VAL A 439 0.16 48.85 -6.13
C VAL A 439 0.90 50.16 -6.45
N PRO A 440 0.60 50.85 -7.56
CA PRO A 440 1.23 52.11 -7.91
C PRO A 440 1.07 53.16 -6.81
N SER A 441 2.14 53.93 -6.56
CA SER A 441 2.15 55.03 -5.58
C SER A 441 1.81 54.63 -4.13
N ARG A 442 1.95 53.35 -3.78
CA ARG A 442 1.80 52.85 -2.41
C ARG A 442 3.09 52.18 -1.93
N PRO A 443 3.38 52.19 -0.61
CA PRO A 443 4.46 51.37 -0.05
C PRO A 443 4.21 49.89 -0.33
N GLU A 444 5.30 49.15 -0.52
CA GLU A 444 5.27 47.70 -0.64
C GLU A 444 5.20 47.05 0.74
N TYR A 445 4.35 46.04 0.88
CA TYR A 445 4.28 45.19 2.06
C TYR A 445 4.88 43.82 1.75
N TYR A 446 5.79 43.38 2.60
CA TYR A 446 6.48 42.10 2.43
C TYR A 446 5.90 41.06 3.38
N PHE A 447 5.85 39.82 2.90
CA PHE A 447 5.72 38.65 3.75
C PHE A 447 7.04 37.89 3.63
N ARG A 448 7.74 37.60 4.74
CA ARG A 448 9.08 36.97 4.73
C ARG A 448 10.09 37.69 3.80
N ASN A 449 10.12 39.03 3.83
CA ASN A 449 11.05 39.86 3.05
C ASN A 449 10.96 39.72 1.51
N GLN A 450 9.88 39.17 0.98
CA GLN A 450 9.68 38.89 -0.44
C GLN A 450 8.32 39.41 -0.96
N LEU A 451 8.21 39.46 -2.29
CA LEU A 451 7.04 39.85 -3.07
C LEU A 451 6.65 38.71 -4.03
N VAL A 452 5.45 38.82 -4.59
CA VAL A 452 4.89 37.84 -5.53
C VAL A 452 5.07 38.37 -6.96
N LEU A 453 5.57 37.52 -7.86
CA LEU A 453 5.66 37.82 -9.28
C LEU A 453 4.28 37.81 -9.94
N ASP A 454 4.06 38.69 -10.90
CA ASP A 454 2.80 38.80 -11.63
C ASP A 454 2.68 37.71 -12.71
N LEU A 455 2.18 36.53 -12.34
CA LEU A 455 1.97 35.43 -13.30
C LEU A 455 0.91 35.76 -14.37
N THR A 456 0.12 36.83 -14.23
CA THR A 456 -0.80 37.23 -15.31
C THR A 456 -0.04 37.80 -16.52
N ASN A 457 1.18 38.28 -16.31
CA ASN A 457 2.09 38.70 -17.38
C ASN A 457 2.68 37.45 -18.11
N PRO A 458 2.44 37.27 -19.42
CA PRO A 458 3.00 36.13 -20.17
C PRO A 458 4.53 36.01 -20.10
N ALA A 459 5.25 37.14 -20.04
CA ALA A 459 6.71 37.14 -19.93
C ALA A 459 7.18 36.54 -18.59
N VAL A 460 6.44 36.79 -17.51
CA VAL A 460 6.70 36.21 -16.19
C VAL A 460 6.37 34.71 -16.20
N GLN A 461 5.29 34.29 -16.86
CA GLN A 461 4.99 32.86 -17.02
C GLN A 461 6.13 32.12 -17.74
N ASP A 462 6.66 32.71 -18.81
CA ASP A 462 7.78 32.15 -19.55
C ASP A 462 9.07 32.15 -18.72
N PHE A 463 9.33 33.19 -17.93
CA PHE A 463 10.43 33.22 -16.98
C PHE A 463 10.33 32.09 -15.95
N VAL A 464 9.19 31.95 -15.27
CA VAL A 464 8.95 30.91 -14.26
C VAL A 464 9.06 29.51 -14.86
N TYR A 465 8.43 29.29 -16.03
CA TYR A 465 8.59 28.03 -16.77
C TYR A 465 10.07 27.76 -17.10
N SER A 466 10.78 28.76 -17.62
CA SER A 466 12.18 28.62 -18.06
C SER A 466 13.15 28.41 -16.90
N THR A 467 12.84 28.89 -15.69
CA THR A 467 13.62 28.60 -14.48
C THR A 467 13.64 27.11 -14.20
N ILE A 468 12.46 26.48 -14.19
CA ILE A 468 12.33 25.04 -13.91
C ILE A 468 12.83 24.21 -15.10
N ASP A 469 12.44 24.58 -16.32
CA ASP A 469 12.88 23.92 -17.54
C ASP A 469 14.41 23.99 -17.72
N GLY A 470 14.98 25.16 -17.41
CA GLY A 470 16.41 25.41 -17.41
C GLY A 470 17.16 24.52 -16.44
N MET A 471 16.60 24.27 -15.25
CA MET A 471 17.18 23.36 -14.26
C MET A 471 17.35 21.95 -14.84
N PHE A 472 16.31 21.39 -15.45
CA PHE A 472 16.37 20.05 -16.04
C PHE A 472 17.18 19.97 -17.33
N THR A 473 17.13 21.01 -18.18
CA THR A 473 17.86 21.01 -19.47
C THR A 473 19.35 21.25 -19.30
N LYS A 474 19.77 22.07 -18.33
CA LYS A 474 21.18 22.29 -18.02
C LYS A 474 21.75 21.16 -17.17
N HIS A 475 20.97 20.64 -16.24
CA HIS A 475 21.39 19.61 -15.29
C HIS A 475 20.50 18.36 -15.41
N PRO A 476 20.69 17.52 -16.46
CA PRO A 476 19.78 16.41 -16.77
C PRO A 476 19.72 15.31 -15.71
N MET A 477 20.65 15.30 -14.75
CA MET A 477 20.67 14.37 -13.62
C MET A 477 19.84 14.83 -12.41
N VAL A 478 19.27 16.04 -12.43
CA VAL A 478 18.30 16.47 -11.41
C VAL A 478 17.04 15.61 -11.53
N ALA A 479 16.78 14.80 -10.50
CA ALA A 479 15.75 13.77 -10.54
C ALA A 479 14.46 14.16 -9.80
N TYR A 480 14.45 15.32 -9.13
CA TYR A 480 13.38 15.71 -8.21
C TYR A 480 13.35 17.22 -7.96
N VAL A 481 12.16 17.81 -7.83
CA VAL A 481 12.00 19.24 -7.46
C VAL A 481 11.05 19.41 -6.27
N LYS A 482 11.44 20.22 -5.29
CA LYS A 482 10.53 20.80 -4.29
C LYS A 482 10.16 22.21 -4.75
N TRP A 483 8.89 22.41 -5.12
CA TRP A 483 8.35 23.70 -5.53
C TRP A 483 7.70 24.37 -4.32
N ASP A 484 8.22 25.51 -3.91
CA ASP A 484 7.76 26.25 -2.74
C ASP A 484 7.08 27.58 -3.09
N CYS A 485 6.37 28.14 -2.12
CA CYS A 485 5.65 29.41 -2.20
C CYS A 485 5.36 29.96 -0.80
N ASN A 486 6.16 30.93 -0.34
CA ASN A 486 6.19 31.38 1.05
C ASN A 486 5.54 32.75 1.30
N SER A 487 4.92 33.38 0.30
CA SER A 487 4.28 34.70 0.45
C SER A 487 2.80 34.69 0.10
N VAL A 488 1.99 35.43 0.86
CA VAL A 488 0.62 35.84 0.49
C VAL A 488 0.65 37.07 -0.43
N ILE A 489 -0.46 37.39 -1.10
CA ILE A 489 -0.54 38.59 -1.94
C ILE A 489 -1.03 39.79 -1.12
N TYR A 490 -0.10 40.63 -0.64
CA TYR A 490 -0.44 41.94 -0.06
C TYR A 490 -0.64 43.03 -1.13
N ASN A 491 0.23 43.06 -2.13
CA ASN A 491 0.32 44.15 -3.09
C ASN A 491 -0.46 43.82 -4.38
N ALA A 492 -1.73 43.41 -4.23
CA ALA A 492 -2.57 42.88 -5.30
C ALA A 492 -2.89 43.92 -6.40
N TYR A 493 -1.95 44.12 -7.31
CA TYR A 493 -2.11 44.91 -8.52
C TYR A 493 -1.13 44.44 -9.57
N SER A 494 -1.63 44.18 -10.77
CA SER A 494 -0.83 43.79 -11.92
C SER A 494 -0.66 44.99 -12.86
N SER A 495 0.56 45.27 -13.30
CA SER A 495 0.82 46.32 -14.29
C SER A 495 0.32 45.94 -15.70
N THR A 496 0.10 44.65 -15.94
CA THR A 496 -0.21 44.08 -17.27
C THR A 496 -1.64 43.57 -17.41
N ASN A 497 -2.34 43.32 -16.30
CA ASN A 497 -3.73 42.91 -16.32
C ASN A 497 -4.66 44.13 -16.54
N PRO A 498 -5.41 44.19 -17.65
CA PRO A 498 -6.32 45.32 -17.92
C PRO A 498 -7.50 45.37 -16.93
N HIS A 499 -7.82 44.24 -16.28
CA HIS A 499 -8.92 44.10 -15.33
C HIS A 499 -8.39 43.60 -13.98
N GLN A 500 -8.09 44.52 -13.06
CA GLN A 500 -7.54 44.17 -11.74
C GLN A 500 -8.43 43.20 -10.94
N SER A 501 -9.74 43.19 -11.19
CA SER A 501 -10.67 42.23 -10.59
C SER A 501 -10.51 40.79 -11.10
N HIS A 502 -9.76 40.56 -12.18
CA HIS A 502 -9.45 39.22 -12.69
C HIS A 502 -8.17 38.65 -12.07
N LEU A 503 -7.36 39.50 -11.43
CA LEU A 503 -5.99 39.21 -11.00
C LEU A 503 -5.85 37.85 -10.29
N TYR A 504 -6.63 37.62 -9.23
CA TYR A 504 -6.52 36.38 -8.46
C TYR A 504 -6.90 35.12 -9.26
N ILE A 505 -7.82 35.26 -10.22
CA ILE A 505 -8.30 34.14 -11.05
C ILE A 505 -7.27 33.84 -12.12
N ASP A 506 -6.85 34.88 -12.83
CA ASP A 506 -5.88 34.77 -13.92
C ASP A 506 -4.53 34.31 -13.39
N TYR A 507 -4.13 34.74 -12.18
CA TYR A 507 -2.91 34.25 -11.53
C TYR A 507 -2.90 32.73 -11.41
N VAL A 508 -3.98 32.13 -10.88
CA VAL A 508 -4.08 30.68 -10.69
C VAL A 508 -4.16 29.96 -12.04
N ARG A 509 -4.90 30.51 -13.00
CA ARG A 509 -4.95 29.97 -14.38
C ARG A 509 -3.57 29.97 -15.03
N SER A 510 -2.80 31.04 -14.84
CA SER A 510 -1.42 31.15 -15.31
C SER A 510 -0.50 30.15 -14.60
N LEU A 511 -0.63 29.98 -13.28
CA LEU A 511 0.11 28.96 -12.52
C LEU A 511 -0.18 27.56 -13.10
N TYR A 512 -1.45 27.21 -13.29
CA TYR A 512 -1.83 25.92 -13.89
C TYR A 512 -1.35 25.78 -15.34
N ASN A 513 -1.32 26.86 -16.12
CA ASN A 513 -0.76 26.84 -17.46
C ASN A 513 0.74 26.50 -17.45
N ILE A 514 1.51 27.11 -16.55
CA ILE A 514 2.94 26.81 -16.37
C ILE A 514 3.14 25.35 -15.95
N LEU A 515 2.39 24.90 -14.94
CA LEU A 515 2.48 23.52 -14.44
C LEU A 515 2.06 22.49 -15.50
N ASN A 516 1.06 22.80 -16.32
CA ASN A 516 0.65 21.97 -17.45
C ASN A 516 1.76 21.88 -18.52
N ARG A 517 2.40 23.00 -18.88
CA ARG A 517 3.56 22.99 -19.80
C ARG A 517 4.68 22.10 -19.25
N LEU A 518 4.98 22.21 -17.95
CA LEU A 518 5.99 21.39 -17.29
C LEU A 518 5.62 19.91 -17.28
N ARG A 519 4.37 19.54 -16.96
CA ARG A 519 3.94 18.13 -16.98
C ARG A 519 3.89 17.53 -18.37
N ASN A 520 3.58 18.31 -19.39
CA ASN A 520 3.66 17.86 -20.79
C ASN A 520 5.09 17.55 -21.21
N LYS A 521 6.08 18.32 -20.74
CA LYS A 521 7.50 18.09 -21.04
C LYS A 521 8.15 17.03 -20.13
N TYR A 522 7.79 17.02 -18.85
CA TYR A 522 8.35 16.18 -17.79
C TYR A 522 7.25 15.38 -17.07
N PRO A 523 6.61 14.41 -17.75
CA PRO A 523 5.45 13.71 -17.20
C PRO A 523 5.78 12.86 -15.97
N THR A 524 7.02 12.39 -15.85
CA THR A 524 7.43 11.43 -14.82
C THR A 524 8.32 12.01 -13.71
N ILE A 525 8.82 13.23 -13.84
CA ILE A 525 9.71 13.81 -12.82
C ILE A 525 8.90 14.08 -11.54
N PRO A 526 9.25 13.48 -10.39
CA PRO A 526 8.57 13.77 -9.14
C PRO A 526 8.74 15.24 -8.76
N MET A 527 7.63 15.86 -8.37
CA MET A 527 7.63 17.23 -7.84
C MET A 527 6.80 17.25 -6.55
N MET A 528 7.35 17.89 -5.52
CA MET A 528 6.65 18.12 -4.25
C MET A 528 6.10 19.54 -4.21
N LEU A 529 4.80 19.63 -3.90
CA LEU A 529 4.11 20.89 -3.63
C LEU A 529 4.41 21.36 -2.20
N CYS A 530 4.90 22.58 -2.06
CA CYS A 530 5.16 23.22 -0.78
C CYS A 530 4.67 24.67 -0.84
N SER A 531 4.17 25.17 0.29
CA SER A 531 3.84 26.58 0.45
C SER A 531 4.04 27.00 1.90
N GLY A 532 5.30 27.00 2.34
CA GLY A 532 5.71 27.12 3.75
C GLY A 532 4.94 26.12 4.62
N GLY A 533 5.15 24.83 4.36
CA GLY A 533 4.26 23.77 4.81
C GLY A 533 3.02 23.63 3.92
N GLY A 534 1.87 23.43 4.56
CA GLY A 534 0.61 23.07 3.91
C GLY A 534 -0.23 24.22 3.37
N GLY A 535 0.36 25.40 3.08
CA GLY A 535 -0.39 26.62 2.75
C GLY A 535 -1.11 26.65 1.39
N ARG A 536 -1.01 25.57 0.60
CA ARG A 536 -1.65 25.40 -0.72
C ARG A 536 -1.78 23.91 -1.07
N VAL A 537 -2.47 23.15 -0.24
CA VAL A 537 -2.65 21.69 -0.40
C VAL A 537 -4.08 21.42 -0.87
N ASP A 538 -4.25 21.43 -2.18
CA ASP A 538 -5.53 21.23 -2.84
C ASP A 538 -5.41 20.32 -4.07
N TYR A 539 -6.52 19.70 -4.50
CA TYR A 539 -6.52 18.80 -5.66
C TYR A 539 -6.37 19.52 -7.01
N GLY A 540 -6.51 20.85 -7.05
CA GLY A 540 -6.24 21.67 -8.23
C GLY A 540 -4.74 21.79 -8.50
N ALA A 541 -3.92 22.02 -7.48
CA ALA A 541 -2.45 21.95 -7.60
C ALA A 541 -1.94 20.51 -7.67
N LEU A 542 -2.44 19.61 -6.80
CA LEU A 542 -1.90 18.26 -6.64
C LEU A 542 -1.99 17.39 -7.91
N GLN A 543 -2.80 17.78 -8.90
CA GLN A 543 -2.78 17.14 -10.23
C GLN A 543 -1.46 17.31 -11.00
N TYR A 544 -0.61 18.24 -10.57
CA TYR A 544 0.71 18.49 -11.13
C TYR A 544 1.83 18.05 -10.19
N PHE A 545 1.55 17.54 -9.00
CA PHE A 545 2.58 17.20 -8.00
C PHE A 545 2.39 15.77 -7.51
N THR A 546 3.48 15.01 -7.43
CA THR A 546 3.44 13.60 -7.00
C THR A 546 3.13 13.45 -5.52
N GLU A 547 3.33 14.52 -4.75
CA GLU A 547 3.30 14.60 -3.30
C GLU A 547 3.32 16.07 -2.82
N PHE A 548 3.10 16.30 -1.53
CA PHE A 548 3.15 17.61 -0.89
C PHE A 548 3.85 17.57 0.47
N TRP A 549 4.35 18.73 0.90
CA TRP A 549 4.88 18.97 2.24
C TRP A 549 3.75 19.41 3.19
N PRO A 550 3.37 18.61 4.20
CA PRO A 550 2.14 18.85 4.96
C PRO A 550 2.19 20.05 5.91
N SER A 551 3.38 20.32 6.45
CA SER A 551 3.63 21.35 7.46
C SER A 551 5.13 21.53 7.67
N ASP A 552 5.58 22.75 7.90
CA ASP A 552 6.94 22.98 8.40
C ASP A 552 7.12 22.49 9.84
N ASN A 553 6.01 22.33 10.60
CA ASN A 553 6.07 21.70 11.90
C ASN A 553 6.41 20.23 11.75
N THR A 554 7.60 19.86 12.23
CA THR A 554 8.11 18.49 12.20
C THR A 554 8.19 17.86 13.58
N ASP A 555 7.68 18.53 14.63
CA ASP A 555 7.48 17.89 15.93
C ASP A 555 6.57 16.67 15.76
N ALA A 556 7.08 15.50 16.14
CA ALA A 556 6.41 14.24 15.88
C ALA A 556 5.06 14.11 16.62
N LEU A 557 4.88 14.77 17.78
CA LEU A 557 3.60 14.76 18.47
C LEU A 557 2.56 15.61 17.71
N GLU A 558 2.93 16.81 17.30
CA GLU A 558 2.05 17.69 16.49
C GLU A 558 1.71 17.03 15.14
N ARG A 559 2.70 16.38 14.52
CA ARG A 559 2.52 15.67 13.25
C ARG A 559 1.52 14.52 13.33
N ILE A 560 1.29 13.89 14.48
CA ILE A 560 0.20 12.90 14.63
C ILE A 560 -1.15 13.55 14.33
N PHE A 561 -1.42 14.74 14.88
CA PHE A 561 -2.68 15.45 14.68
C PHE A 561 -2.83 15.98 13.25
N ILE A 562 -1.77 16.61 12.72
CA ILE A 562 -1.76 17.16 11.35
C ILE A 562 -1.98 16.04 10.32
N GLN A 563 -1.20 14.95 10.41
CA GLN A 563 -1.33 13.83 9.48
C GLN A 563 -2.67 13.10 9.63
N TRP A 564 -3.19 12.97 10.86
CA TRP A 564 -4.53 12.41 11.10
C TRP A 564 -5.60 13.16 10.32
N SER A 565 -5.59 14.49 10.38
CA SER A 565 -6.59 15.32 9.71
C SER A 565 -6.40 15.38 8.19
N TYR A 566 -5.17 15.41 7.68
CA TYR A 566 -4.92 15.23 6.24
C TYR A 566 -5.44 13.88 5.73
N SER A 567 -5.34 12.82 6.54
CA SER A 567 -5.81 11.48 6.17
C SER A 567 -7.33 11.37 5.98
N PHE A 568 -8.11 12.42 6.27
CA PHE A 568 -9.52 12.43 5.89
C PHE A 568 -9.73 12.54 4.38
N PHE A 569 -8.78 13.15 3.67
CA PHE A 569 -8.91 13.49 2.25
C PHE A 569 -7.76 12.99 1.40
N PHE A 570 -6.53 12.92 1.92
CA PHE A 570 -5.33 12.66 1.10
C PHE A 570 -4.70 11.30 1.42
N PRO A 571 -4.31 10.50 0.41
CA PRO A 571 -3.67 9.21 0.63
C PRO A 571 -2.25 9.38 1.18
N ALA A 572 -1.78 8.39 1.95
CA ALA A 572 -0.45 8.39 2.58
C ALA A 572 0.72 8.60 1.60
N ILE A 573 0.59 8.11 0.36
CA ILE A 573 1.62 8.29 -0.68
C ILE A 573 1.86 9.75 -1.08
N ALA A 574 0.88 10.63 -0.83
CA ALA A 574 0.96 12.04 -1.19
C ALA A 574 1.62 12.91 -0.10
N THR A 575 1.70 12.45 1.14
CA THR A 575 2.19 13.25 2.28
C THR A 575 3.64 12.94 2.58
N CYS A 576 4.51 13.96 2.56
CA CYS A 576 5.93 13.82 2.87
C CYS A 576 6.19 14.09 4.35
N ASN A 577 6.82 13.13 5.03
CA ASN A 577 7.05 13.19 6.45
C ASN A 577 8.52 12.97 6.75
N HIS A 578 9.19 14.00 7.26
CA HIS A 578 10.61 13.92 7.57
C HIS A 578 10.84 13.76 9.07
N VAL A 579 11.85 12.97 9.40
CA VAL A 579 12.45 12.91 10.72
C VAL A 579 13.39 14.10 10.86
N THR A 580 13.14 14.98 11.82
CA THR A 580 13.95 16.17 12.13
C THR A 580 14.20 16.24 13.63
N ASP A 581 15.09 17.11 14.10
CA ASP A 581 15.34 17.32 15.53
C ASP A 581 14.34 18.26 16.22
N TRP A 582 13.23 18.61 15.54
CA TRP A 582 12.15 19.37 16.18
C TRP A 582 11.41 18.49 17.19
N GLY A 583 11.42 18.93 18.45
CA GLY A 583 10.64 18.33 19.53
C GLY A 583 11.54 17.72 20.60
N LYS A 584 10.97 16.87 21.46
CA LYS A 584 11.70 16.18 22.55
C LYS A 584 11.58 14.67 22.49
N GLN A 585 10.95 14.15 21.44
CA GLN A 585 10.65 12.74 21.27
C GLN A 585 11.88 12.00 20.74
N SER A 586 12.06 10.76 21.18
CA SER A 586 13.16 9.90 20.71
C SER A 586 13.17 9.77 19.18
N LEU A 587 14.35 9.50 18.59
CA LEU A 587 14.50 9.25 17.16
C LEU A 587 13.56 8.14 16.67
N LYS A 588 13.37 7.08 17.46
CA LYS A 588 12.38 6.03 17.19
C LYS A 588 10.97 6.58 17.03
N PHE A 589 10.49 7.37 17.99
CA PHE A 589 9.13 7.94 17.94
C PHE A 589 8.96 8.85 16.71
N ARG A 590 9.94 9.70 16.43
CA ARG A 590 9.94 10.58 15.25
C ARG A 590 9.89 9.78 13.95
N THR A 591 10.69 8.72 13.86
CA THR A 591 10.71 7.79 12.71
C THR A 591 9.38 7.08 12.54
N ASP A 592 8.81 6.54 13.63
CA ASP A 592 7.54 5.82 13.60
C ASP A 592 6.37 6.71 13.12
N VAL A 593 6.35 8.00 13.51
CA VAL A 593 5.36 8.97 13.04
C VAL A 593 5.59 9.32 11.56
N ALA A 594 6.85 9.45 11.14
CA ALA A 594 7.16 9.77 9.75
C ALA A 594 6.78 8.63 8.77
N MET A 595 6.85 7.38 9.22
CA MET A 595 6.48 6.19 8.43
C MET A 595 4.99 6.13 8.01
N MET A 596 4.10 6.98 8.53
CA MET A 596 2.67 7.03 8.13
C MET A 596 2.42 7.58 6.71
N GLY A 597 3.45 8.10 6.06
CA GLY A 597 3.40 8.67 4.72
C GLY A 597 4.68 8.34 3.98
N LYS A 598 5.14 9.24 3.10
CA LYS A 598 6.45 9.14 2.47
C LYS A 598 7.55 9.55 3.45
N LEU A 599 8.29 8.56 3.96
CA LEU A 599 9.42 8.76 4.87
C LEU A 599 10.58 9.53 4.21
N GLY A 600 11.13 10.49 4.95
CA GLY A 600 12.40 11.15 4.69
C GLY A 600 13.10 11.56 5.99
N TYR A 601 14.27 12.17 5.86
CA TYR A 601 15.10 12.66 6.95
C TYR A 601 15.54 14.09 6.65
N ASP A 602 15.71 14.88 7.71
CA ASP A 602 16.33 16.21 7.69
C ASP A 602 17.10 16.38 9.02
N ILE A 603 18.20 15.64 9.13
CA ILE A 603 19.06 15.55 10.32
C ILE A 603 20.53 15.43 9.88
N VAL A 604 21.44 15.78 10.78
CA VAL A 604 22.87 15.61 10.57
C VAL A 604 23.28 14.16 10.89
N VAL A 605 23.33 13.30 9.87
CA VAL A 605 23.60 11.85 10.02
C VAL A 605 24.92 11.55 10.74
N SER A 606 25.93 12.41 10.58
CA SER A 606 27.23 12.24 11.24
C SER A 606 27.21 12.51 12.76
N GLU A 607 26.15 13.12 13.29
CA GLU A 607 25.93 13.33 14.72
C GLU A 607 25.16 12.20 15.39
N LEU A 608 24.56 11.28 14.61
CA LEU A 608 23.91 10.09 15.15
C LEU A 608 24.93 9.17 15.80
N ASP A 609 24.60 8.65 16.98
CA ASP A 609 25.41 7.59 17.57
C ASP A 609 25.31 6.28 16.77
N SER A 610 26.18 5.31 17.07
CA SER A 610 26.23 4.05 16.31
C SER A 610 24.93 3.24 16.37
N ASN A 611 24.18 3.33 17.48
CA ASN A 611 22.91 2.63 17.65
C ASN A 611 21.78 3.37 16.93
N GLU A 612 21.76 4.70 16.95
CA GLU A 612 20.80 5.55 16.25
C GLU A 612 20.94 5.46 14.72
N LEU A 613 22.18 5.45 14.23
CA LEU A 613 22.46 5.22 12.82
C LEU A 613 22.02 3.82 12.40
N LEU A 614 22.38 2.79 13.16
CA LEU A 614 21.99 1.41 12.86
C LEU A 614 20.46 1.24 12.91
N PHE A 615 19.79 1.87 13.88
CA PHE A 615 18.34 1.92 13.98
C PHE A 615 17.73 2.56 12.72
N SER A 616 18.23 3.71 12.29
CA SER A 616 17.68 4.43 11.13
C SER A 616 17.88 3.66 9.81
N GLN A 617 19.04 3.00 9.65
CA GLN A 617 19.29 2.10 8.52
C GLN A 617 18.32 0.92 8.51
N GLN A 618 18.07 0.29 9.66
CA GLN A 618 17.10 -0.78 9.79
C GLN A 618 15.67 -0.28 9.56
N ALA A 619 15.33 0.93 10.03
CA ALA A 619 14.03 1.55 9.81
C ALA A 619 13.75 1.77 8.32
N LEU A 620 14.74 2.23 7.54
CA LEU A 620 14.61 2.37 6.09
C LEU A 620 14.43 1.02 5.39
N GLN A 621 15.13 -0.04 5.80
CA GLN A 621 14.93 -1.40 5.27
C GLN A 621 13.55 -1.96 5.62
N ILE A 622 13.09 -1.74 6.85
CA ILE A 622 11.75 -2.13 7.28
C ILE A 622 10.71 -1.35 6.47
N TYR A 623 10.87 -0.03 6.34
CA TYR A 623 9.98 0.81 5.57
C TYR A 623 9.94 0.41 4.10
N ASP A 624 11.07 0.05 3.48
CA ASP A 624 11.13 -0.43 2.09
C ASP A 624 10.19 -1.61 1.83
N ARG A 625 10.14 -2.54 2.79
CA ARG A 625 9.25 -3.71 2.77
C ARG A 625 7.78 -3.37 3.02
N LEU A 626 7.50 -2.33 3.80
CA LEU A 626 6.13 -1.98 4.24
C LEU A 626 5.44 -0.94 3.36
N LYS A 627 6.23 -0.12 2.64
CA LYS A 627 5.77 1.09 1.96
C LYS A 627 4.60 0.84 1.01
N ASP A 628 4.55 -0.31 0.33
CA ASP A 628 3.44 -0.65 -0.57
C ASP A 628 2.09 -0.71 0.18
N THR A 629 2.07 -1.33 1.36
CA THR A 629 0.87 -1.41 2.20
C THR A 629 0.50 -0.06 2.80
N ILE A 630 1.48 0.77 3.13
CA ILE A 630 1.25 2.12 3.67
C ILE A 630 0.70 3.04 2.56
N TRP A 631 1.31 3.04 1.38
CA TRP A 631 0.99 3.94 0.27
C TRP A 631 -0.31 3.56 -0.44
N HIS A 632 -0.49 2.27 -0.73
CA HIS A 632 -1.58 1.78 -1.58
C HIS A 632 -2.71 1.11 -0.79
N GLY A 633 -2.45 0.69 0.45
CA GLY A 633 -3.46 0.09 1.31
C GLY A 633 -4.59 1.04 1.73
N ASP A 634 -5.60 0.45 2.34
CA ASP A 634 -6.70 1.17 2.98
C ASP A 634 -6.31 1.54 4.41
N LEU A 635 -6.49 2.81 4.75
CA LEU A 635 -6.31 3.33 6.10
C LEU A 635 -7.58 3.15 6.93
N PHE A 636 -7.41 2.61 8.14
CA PHE A 636 -8.44 2.56 9.17
C PHE A 636 -7.92 3.26 10.42
N ARG A 637 -8.58 4.35 10.80
CA ARG A 637 -8.35 5.05 12.07
C ARG A 637 -9.06 4.28 13.19
N LEU A 638 -8.33 3.96 14.25
CA LEU A 638 -8.78 3.07 15.33
C LEU A 638 -9.04 3.84 16.63
N VAL A 639 -8.14 4.76 17.00
CA VAL A 639 -8.27 5.58 18.21
C VAL A 639 -7.88 7.02 17.88
N SER A 640 -8.85 7.94 17.97
CA SER A 640 -8.65 9.35 17.62
C SER A 640 -7.80 10.11 18.65
N PRO A 641 -6.88 10.97 18.18
CA PRO A 641 -6.11 11.85 19.05
C PRO A 641 -6.92 13.03 19.61
N TYR A 642 -8.09 13.33 19.05
CA TYR A 642 -8.92 14.48 19.44
C TYR A 642 -9.92 14.17 20.55
N ARG A 643 -10.07 12.90 20.95
CA ARG A 643 -11.01 12.52 22.00
C ARG A 643 -10.44 12.85 23.38
N SER A 644 -11.19 13.62 24.15
CA SER A 644 -10.86 13.88 25.55
C SER A 644 -10.77 12.57 26.35
N GLY A 645 -9.68 12.39 27.08
CA GLY A 645 -9.42 11.20 27.90
C GLY A 645 -8.70 10.04 27.18
N ASN A 646 -8.45 10.14 25.87
CA ASN A 646 -7.53 9.22 25.20
C ASN A 646 -6.09 9.63 25.45
N ASP A 647 -5.25 8.67 25.82
CA ASP A 647 -3.81 8.87 25.97
C ASP A 647 -3.02 8.47 24.72
N VAL A 648 -3.68 7.84 23.74
CA VAL A 648 -3.05 7.30 22.53
C VAL A 648 -3.81 7.65 21.25
N ALA A 649 -3.08 7.68 20.13
CA ALA A 649 -3.61 7.69 18.77
C ALA A 649 -3.26 6.36 18.09
N SER A 650 -4.18 5.80 17.30
CA SER A 650 -3.96 4.49 16.68
C SER A 650 -4.63 4.34 15.32
N LEU A 651 -3.94 3.72 14.36
CA LEU A 651 -4.41 3.51 12.98
C LEU A 651 -3.71 2.31 12.34
N ILE A 652 -4.36 1.67 11.36
CA ILE A 652 -3.84 0.52 10.63
C ILE A 652 -4.00 0.71 9.13
N PHE A 653 -2.97 0.37 8.37
CA PHE A 653 -3.02 0.23 6.91
C PHE A 653 -3.18 -1.24 6.55
N VAL A 654 -4.14 -1.57 5.70
CA VAL A 654 -4.41 -2.95 5.27
C VAL A 654 -4.34 -3.00 3.75
N ASN A 655 -3.59 -3.96 3.20
CA ASN A 655 -3.54 -4.13 1.75
C ASN A 655 -4.87 -4.64 1.18
N GLU A 656 -5.08 -4.51 -0.13
CA GLU A 656 -6.34 -4.88 -0.79
C GLU A 656 -6.71 -6.36 -0.57
N GLN A 657 -5.70 -7.24 -0.57
CA GLN A 657 -5.88 -8.69 -0.37
C GLN A 657 -6.19 -9.05 1.10
N ARG A 658 -6.03 -8.10 2.03
CA ARG A 658 -6.20 -8.29 3.48
C ARG A 658 -5.35 -9.42 4.03
N ASP A 659 -4.14 -9.60 3.51
CA ASP A 659 -3.17 -10.59 3.97
C ASP A 659 -1.90 -9.96 4.55
N HIS A 660 -1.76 -8.63 4.42
CA HIS A 660 -0.72 -7.84 5.03
C HIS A 660 -1.29 -6.54 5.61
N ALA A 661 -0.88 -6.18 6.83
CA ALA A 661 -1.28 -4.93 7.47
C ALA A 661 -0.20 -4.35 8.37
N VAL A 662 -0.17 -3.03 8.52
CA VAL A 662 0.78 -2.30 9.38
C VAL A 662 0.01 -1.40 10.33
N TRP A 663 0.15 -1.68 11.62
CA TRP A 663 -0.59 -1.02 12.69
C TRP A 663 0.32 -0.11 13.50
N PHE A 664 -0.05 1.16 13.60
CA PHE A 664 0.68 2.20 14.31
C PHE A 664 -0.11 2.61 15.56
N THR A 665 0.58 2.73 16.71
CA THR A 665 0.01 3.31 17.93
C THR A 665 1.02 4.23 18.61
N TYR A 666 0.57 5.42 19.01
CA TYR A 666 1.39 6.48 19.57
C TYR A 666 0.80 6.99 20.89
N LEU A 667 1.66 7.28 21.85
CA LEU A 667 1.34 8.01 23.06
C LEU A 667 1.24 9.50 22.74
N ILE A 668 0.13 10.13 23.12
CA ILE A 668 -0.13 11.57 22.88
C ILE A 668 -0.26 12.37 24.19
N ASN A 669 -0.03 11.73 25.34
CA ASN A 669 -0.18 12.33 26.66
C ASN A 669 1.01 11.96 27.55
N ASN A 670 1.47 12.91 28.38
CA ASN A 670 2.62 12.74 29.27
C ASN A 670 2.23 12.56 30.76
N ARG A 671 0.94 12.40 31.07
CA ARG A 671 0.47 12.19 32.45
C ARG A 671 0.99 10.89 33.05
N TYR A 672 1.10 10.85 34.37
CA TYR A 672 1.47 9.64 35.12
C TYR A 672 0.47 8.51 34.83
N ARG A 673 0.97 7.38 34.29
CA ARG A 673 0.21 6.20 33.81
C ARG A 673 -0.61 6.41 32.52
N ALA A 674 -0.33 7.46 31.75
CA ALA A 674 -0.89 7.59 30.41
C ALA A 674 -0.42 6.45 29.50
N GLY A 675 -1.33 5.92 28.69
CA GLY A 675 -1.03 4.82 27.76
C GLY A 675 -2.26 4.03 27.34
N THR A 676 -2.04 2.89 26.69
CA THR A 676 -3.13 1.94 26.45
C THR A 676 -3.59 1.33 27.77
N SER A 677 -4.90 1.35 27.98
CA SER A 677 -5.55 0.77 29.17
C SER A 677 -6.50 -0.37 28.84
N ARG A 678 -6.81 -0.55 27.55
CA ARG A 678 -7.70 -1.58 27.01
C ARG A 678 -7.19 -2.03 25.64
N PRO A 679 -7.49 -3.28 25.23
CA PRO A 679 -7.21 -3.73 23.88
C PRO A 679 -7.87 -2.82 22.83
N ILE A 680 -7.12 -2.52 21.77
CA ILE A 680 -7.60 -1.78 20.60
C ILE A 680 -8.13 -2.80 19.60
N ARG A 681 -9.37 -2.60 19.16
CA ARG A 681 -10.02 -3.43 18.14
C ARG A 681 -9.53 -3.03 16.76
N LEU A 682 -9.10 -4.01 15.97
CA LEU A 682 -8.65 -3.76 14.60
C LEU A 682 -9.83 -3.66 13.64
N LYS A 683 -9.59 -3.03 12.49
CA LYS A 683 -10.54 -2.88 11.39
C LYS A 683 -9.85 -3.23 10.07
N GLY A 684 -10.65 -3.53 9.05
CA GLY A 684 -10.16 -3.73 7.68
C GLY A 684 -9.56 -5.10 7.34
N ILE A 685 -9.17 -5.89 8.34
CA ILE A 685 -8.66 -7.26 8.16
C ILE A 685 -9.79 -8.27 7.90
N ASP A 686 -9.46 -9.48 7.47
CA ASP A 686 -10.42 -10.54 7.18
C ASP A 686 -10.70 -11.39 8.44
N PRO A 687 -11.96 -11.47 8.92
CA PRO A 687 -12.26 -12.19 10.15
C PRO A 687 -11.97 -13.70 10.06
N THR A 688 -11.97 -14.27 8.85
CA THR A 688 -11.78 -15.70 8.60
C THR A 688 -10.31 -16.12 8.51
N LYS A 689 -9.39 -15.15 8.36
CA LYS A 689 -7.95 -15.41 8.24
C LYS A 689 -7.26 -15.45 9.60
N ILE A 690 -6.11 -16.14 9.65
CA ILE A 690 -5.23 -16.18 10.82
C ILE A 690 -3.99 -15.35 10.51
N TYR A 691 -3.71 -14.39 11.39
CA TYR A 691 -2.59 -13.47 11.23
C TYR A 691 -1.51 -13.79 12.23
N LYS A 692 -0.28 -13.89 11.72
CA LYS A 692 0.92 -13.70 12.52
C LYS A 692 1.18 -12.22 12.65
N PHE A 693 1.41 -11.75 13.87
CA PHE A 693 1.75 -10.36 14.10
C PHE A 693 3.00 -10.23 14.94
N GLN A 694 3.82 -9.23 14.61
CA GLN A 694 5.09 -8.97 15.28
C GLN A 694 5.30 -7.48 15.38
N GLU A 695 5.83 -7.05 16.52
CA GLU A 695 6.34 -5.70 16.60
C GLU A 695 7.63 -5.56 15.79
N ILE A 696 7.77 -4.40 15.17
CA ILE A 696 8.86 -4.03 14.29
C ILE A 696 9.37 -2.62 14.64
N ASN A 697 10.45 -2.22 13.97
CA ASN A 697 11.09 -0.93 14.14
C ASN A 697 11.48 -0.62 15.60
N ILE A 698 12.11 -1.58 16.25
CA ILE A 698 12.66 -1.47 17.62
C ILE A 698 14.17 -1.19 17.57
N TYR A 699 14.73 -0.59 18.63
CA TYR A 699 16.16 -0.35 18.69
C TYR A 699 16.96 -1.66 18.67
N PRO A 700 18.14 -1.70 18.00
CA PRO A 700 19.02 -2.86 18.03
C PRO A 700 19.35 -3.30 19.46
N GLY A 701 19.29 -4.60 19.72
CA GLY A 701 19.61 -5.17 21.04
C GLY A 701 18.54 -4.95 22.11
N THR A 702 17.38 -4.39 21.78
CA THR A 702 16.22 -4.40 22.67
C THR A 702 15.41 -5.68 22.49
N ASP A 703 14.97 -6.28 23.59
CA ASP A 703 14.07 -7.43 23.54
C ASP A 703 12.72 -7.01 22.94
N ASN A 704 12.04 -7.91 22.23
CA ASN A 704 10.64 -7.70 21.85
C ASN A 704 9.77 -7.82 23.11
N TRP A 705 9.34 -6.69 23.68
CA TRP A 705 8.48 -6.68 24.88
C TRP A 705 7.09 -7.30 24.63
N THR A 706 6.68 -7.41 23.37
CA THR A 706 5.37 -7.97 22.96
C THR A 706 5.47 -8.84 21.72
N VAL A 707 5.75 -10.14 21.88
CA VAL A 707 4.97 -11.28 21.31
C VAL A 707 5.36 -12.58 22.06
N VAL A 708 5.38 -12.57 23.41
CA VAL A 708 5.94 -13.73 24.14
C VAL A 708 4.99 -14.95 24.19
N ASN A 709 3.69 -14.84 23.86
CA ASN A 709 2.79 -16.00 24.02
C ASN A 709 1.63 -16.21 23.03
N VAL A 710 1.40 -15.34 22.03
CA VAL A 710 0.33 -15.57 21.05
C VAL A 710 0.78 -15.11 19.66
N ASN A 711 1.35 -16.03 18.88
CA ASN A 711 1.90 -15.71 17.56
C ASN A 711 0.86 -15.73 16.43
N ASN A 712 -0.35 -16.22 16.68
CA ASN A 712 -1.37 -16.39 15.64
C ASN A 712 -2.76 -16.12 16.25
N LEU A 713 -3.45 -15.10 15.75
CA LEU A 713 -4.83 -14.78 16.12
C LEU A 713 -5.70 -14.72 14.87
N SER A 714 -6.96 -15.15 14.97
CA SER A 714 -7.92 -14.93 13.88
C SER A 714 -8.20 -13.43 13.74
N GLY A 715 -8.52 -13.00 12.52
CA GLY A 715 -9.02 -11.65 12.29
C GLY A 715 -10.27 -11.37 13.13
N ASP A 716 -11.15 -12.35 13.31
CA ASP A 716 -12.34 -12.22 14.15
C ASP A 716 -12.00 -11.88 15.61
N TYR A 717 -10.99 -12.53 16.19
CA TYR A 717 -10.52 -12.21 17.53
C TYR A 717 -9.97 -10.78 17.61
N LEU A 718 -9.14 -10.39 16.63
CA LEU A 718 -8.51 -9.06 16.58
C LEU A 718 -9.53 -7.94 16.36
N MET A 719 -10.61 -8.20 15.63
CA MET A 719 -11.69 -7.23 15.39
C MET A 719 -12.68 -7.16 16.57
N THR A 720 -12.93 -8.29 17.24
CA THR A 720 -13.94 -8.37 18.32
C THR A 720 -13.36 -8.03 19.69
N PHE A 721 -12.26 -8.67 20.07
CA PHE A 721 -11.60 -8.46 21.37
C PHE A 721 -10.52 -7.41 21.30
N GLY A 722 -9.77 -7.35 20.19
CA GLY A 722 -8.63 -6.46 20.04
C GLY A 722 -7.35 -7.00 20.67
N PHE A 723 -6.29 -6.18 20.59
CA PHE A 723 -5.00 -6.45 21.21
C PHE A 723 -4.48 -5.19 21.90
N ASP A 724 -3.76 -5.33 23.00
CA ASP A 724 -3.14 -4.20 23.69
C ASP A 724 -1.68 -4.04 23.20
N PRO A 725 -1.33 -2.97 22.46
CA PRO A 725 0.03 -2.73 22.01
C PRO A 725 0.97 -2.29 23.16
N MET A 726 0.44 -2.12 24.38
CA MET A 726 1.17 -1.75 25.59
C MET A 726 1.95 -0.43 25.46
N VAL A 727 1.36 0.56 24.78
CA VAL A 727 1.94 1.90 24.63
C VAL A 727 1.85 2.66 25.95
N ASN A 728 2.95 3.25 26.38
CA ASN A 728 3.09 4.02 27.62
C ASN A 728 4.33 4.93 27.55
N ILE A 729 4.67 5.65 28.62
CA ILE A 729 5.80 6.60 28.60
C ILE A 729 7.17 5.94 28.37
N GLN A 730 7.36 4.66 28.71
CA GLN A 730 8.59 3.92 28.41
C GLN A 730 8.61 3.41 26.97
N ARG A 731 7.43 3.29 26.34
CA ARG A 731 7.25 2.81 24.98
C ARG A 731 6.23 3.67 24.23
N PRO A 732 6.61 4.91 23.89
CA PRO A 732 5.66 5.90 23.41
C PRO A 732 5.17 5.62 21.98
N SER A 733 5.83 4.75 21.22
CA SER A 733 5.38 4.34 19.89
C SER A 733 5.62 2.86 19.65
N VAL A 734 4.63 2.20 19.04
CA VAL A 734 4.63 0.78 18.70
C VAL A 734 4.10 0.60 17.28
N ILE A 735 4.84 -0.15 16.46
CA ILE A 735 4.43 -0.56 15.11
C ILE A 735 4.35 -2.08 15.06
N ILE A 736 3.20 -2.61 14.67
CA ILE A 736 2.96 -4.05 14.54
C ILE A 736 2.66 -4.39 13.08
N GLU A 737 3.42 -5.34 12.54
CA GLU A 737 3.21 -5.90 11.20
C GLU A 737 2.38 -7.19 11.30
N PHE A 738 1.34 -7.31 10.49
CA PHE A 738 0.49 -8.50 10.36
C PHE A 738 0.74 -9.16 9.01
N GLN A 739 0.93 -10.48 9.03
CA GLN A 739 1.10 -11.31 7.83
C GLN A 739 0.22 -12.55 7.94
N LEU A 740 -0.41 -12.95 6.83
CA LEU A 740 -1.16 -14.20 6.74
C LEU A 740 -0.24 -15.40 7.00
N THR A 741 -0.70 -16.34 7.84
CA THR A 741 0.02 -17.60 8.04
C THR A 741 -0.18 -18.48 6.79
N ASN A 742 0.87 -18.68 5.99
CA ASN A 742 0.80 -19.47 4.74
C ASN A 742 0.38 -20.93 5.01
N GLY A 743 -0.70 -21.37 4.37
CA GLY A 743 -1.26 -22.73 4.41
C GLY A 743 -0.43 -23.83 3.72
N VAL A 744 0.91 -23.70 3.65
CA VAL A 744 1.81 -24.70 3.05
C VAL A 744 1.79 -26.04 3.80
N GLN A 745 1.28 -26.06 5.03
CA GLN A 745 1.23 -27.27 5.85
C GLN A 745 0.30 -28.36 5.28
N ILE A 746 -0.70 -28.05 4.45
CA ILE A 746 -1.68 -29.06 3.98
C ILE A 746 -1.06 -30.10 3.01
N LEU A 747 0.08 -29.80 2.37
CA LEU A 747 0.65 -30.59 1.26
C LEU A 747 1.30 -31.93 1.65
N LYS A 748 1.68 -32.16 2.91
CA LYS A 748 2.36 -33.42 3.34
C LYS A 748 1.45 -34.40 4.10
N SER A 749 0.14 -34.13 4.15
CA SER A 749 -0.85 -34.89 4.94
C SER A 749 -1.26 -36.24 4.33
N GLY A 750 -1.33 -36.35 3.00
CA GLY A 750 -1.77 -37.56 2.30
C GLY A 750 -0.85 -38.78 2.49
N ASN A 751 0.48 -38.58 2.55
CA ASN A 751 1.44 -39.68 2.67
C ASN A 751 1.40 -40.36 4.06
N HIS A 752 1.09 -39.57 5.10
CA HIS A 752 1.07 -40.06 6.48
C HIS A 752 -0.23 -40.76 6.89
N LEU A 753 -1.31 -40.54 6.14
CA LEU A 753 -2.62 -41.13 6.40
C LEU A 753 -2.66 -42.64 6.08
N HIS A 754 -2.00 -43.04 5.00
CA HIS A 754 -2.09 -44.41 4.50
C HIS A 754 -0.93 -45.33 4.96
N GLY A 755 0.22 -44.77 5.34
CA GLY A 755 1.39 -45.56 5.77
C GLY A 755 1.17 -46.39 7.06
N SER A 756 0.24 -45.98 7.92
CA SER A 756 0.03 -46.57 9.25
C SER A 756 -0.61 -47.96 9.24
N TYR A 757 -1.34 -48.31 8.18
CA TYR A 757 -2.09 -49.58 8.07
C TYR A 757 -1.66 -50.46 6.89
N ARG A 758 -0.58 -50.12 6.17
CA ARG A 758 -0.15 -50.80 4.93
C ARG A 758 0.11 -52.30 5.14
N TYR A 759 0.77 -52.67 6.24
CA TYR A 759 1.02 -54.07 6.59
C TYR A 759 -0.27 -54.82 6.95
N ALA A 760 -1.12 -54.21 7.78
CA ALA A 760 -2.41 -54.79 8.20
C ALA A 760 -3.36 -54.99 7.01
N LEU A 761 -3.34 -54.08 6.03
CA LEU A 761 -4.10 -54.20 4.81
C LEU A 761 -3.66 -55.43 4.01
N TYR A 762 -2.37 -55.61 3.78
CA TYR A 762 -1.85 -56.75 3.03
C TYR A 762 -2.08 -58.10 3.74
N GLU A 763 -1.98 -58.12 5.07
CA GLU A 763 -2.34 -59.29 5.87
C GLU A 763 -3.84 -59.61 5.77
N SER A 764 -4.70 -58.59 5.73
CA SER A 764 -6.16 -58.77 5.51
C SER A 764 -6.51 -59.33 4.13
N TYR A 765 -5.62 -59.20 3.14
CA TYR A 765 -5.74 -59.85 1.83
C TYR A 765 -5.21 -61.29 1.80
N GLY A 766 -4.74 -61.83 2.93
CA GLY A 766 -4.22 -63.20 3.04
C GLY A 766 -2.79 -63.37 2.52
N LEU A 767 -2.01 -62.29 2.38
CA LEU A 767 -0.64 -62.36 1.91
C LEU A 767 0.31 -62.88 3.01
N SER A 768 1.22 -63.79 2.62
CA SER A 768 2.29 -64.26 3.50
C SER A 768 3.29 -63.13 3.79
N ARG A 769 4.04 -63.23 4.90
CA ARG A 769 5.08 -62.23 5.23
C ARG A 769 6.11 -62.05 4.12
N SER A 770 6.48 -63.13 3.42
CA SER A 770 7.43 -63.10 2.30
C SER A 770 6.87 -62.34 1.08
N ASN A 771 5.56 -62.44 0.82
CA ASN A 771 4.90 -61.68 -0.24
C ASN A 771 4.89 -60.16 0.07
N ILE A 772 4.63 -59.80 1.32
CA ILE A 772 4.65 -58.41 1.78
C ILE A 772 6.07 -57.83 1.66
N GLU A 773 7.08 -58.58 2.11
CA GLU A 773 8.50 -58.20 1.98
C GLU A 773 8.89 -57.93 0.53
N SER A 774 8.42 -58.76 -0.40
CA SER A 774 8.69 -58.58 -1.84
C SER A 774 8.14 -57.25 -2.38
N ILE A 775 6.95 -56.82 -1.95
CA ILE A 775 6.36 -55.52 -2.34
C ILE A 775 7.22 -54.37 -1.81
N TYR A 776 7.69 -54.46 -0.56
CA TYR A 776 8.58 -53.46 0.02
C TYR A 776 9.93 -53.40 -0.70
N ILE A 777 10.55 -54.55 -1.01
CA ILE A 777 11.79 -54.61 -1.77
C ILE A 777 11.62 -53.90 -3.11
N VAL A 778 10.57 -54.21 -3.87
CA VAL A 778 10.28 -53.57 -5.16
C VAL A 778 10.07 -52.06 -5.01
N THR A 779 9.39 -51.63 -3.95
CA THR A 779 9.19 -50.20 -3.65
C THR A 779 10.53 -49.49 -3.44
N TYR A 780 11.40 -50.04 -2.60
CA TYR A 780 12.71 -49.46 -2.31
C TYR A 780 13.65 -49.52 -3.51
N THR A 781 13.65 -50.62 -4.27
CA THR A 781 14.44 -50.74 -5.51
C THR A 781 13.98 -49.71 -6.55
N SER A 782 12.68 -49.49 -6.70
CA SER A 782 12.13 -48.50 -7.63
C SER A 782 12.49 -47.08 -7.20
N SER A 783 12.39 -46.76 -5.90
CA SER A 783 12.83 -45.48 -5.35
C SER A 783 14.34 -45.25 -5.52
N LEU A 784 15.17 -46.28 -5.35
CA LEU A 784 16.62 -46.20 -5.56
C LEU A 784 16.96 -45.85 -7.02
N VAL A 785 16.35 -46.56 -7.97
CA VAL A 785 16.59 -46.33 -9.40
C VAL A 785 16.17 -44.90 -9.77
N ILE A 786 14.94 -44.52 -9.42
CA ILE A 786 14.36 -43.22 -9.79
C ILE A 786 15.05 -42.07 -9.06
N GLY A 787 15.33 -42.24 -7.77
CA GLY A 787 16.00 -41.24 -6.93
C GLY A 787 17.39 -40.85 -7.46
N THR A 788 18.06 -41.74 -8.19
CA THR A 788 19.37 -41.46 -8.80
C THR A 788 19.31 -40.34 -9.85
N PHE A 789 18.16 -40.11 -10.48
CA PHE A 789 18.00 -39.11 -11.53
C PHE A 789 16.75 -38.21 -11.35
N ALA A 790 15.95 -38.40 -10.31
CA ALA A 790 14.71 -37.65 -10.06
C ALA A 790 14.95 -36.14 -9.96
N ALA A 791 15.97 -35.71 -9.21
CA ALA A 791 16.35 -34.30 -9.10
C ALA A 791 16.76 -33.71 -10.45
N SER A 792 17.56 -34.45 -11.23
CA SER A 792 17.99 -34.01 -12.57
C SER A 792 16.83 -33.92 -13.56
N LEU A 793 15.84 -34.82 -13.47
CA LEU A 793 14.63 -34.74 -14.29
C LEU A 793 13.76 -33.55 -13.88
N ALA A 794 13.61 -33.28 -12.58
CA ALA A 794 12.86 -32.13 -12.08
C ALA A 794 13.52 -30.81 -12.52
N ASP A 795 14.85 -30.72 -12.51
CA ASP A 795 15.60 -29.55 -12.97
C ASP A 795 15.41 -29.25 -14.46
N LEU A 796 15.29 -30.30 -15.28
CA LEU A 796 15.22 -30.20 -16.74
C LEU A 796 13.79 -29.98 -17.26
N TYR A 797 12.81 -30.65 -16.65
CA TYR A 797 11.42 -30.66 -17.12
C TYR A 797 10.46 -29.82 -16.26
N GLY A 798 10.89 -29.33 -15.10
CA GLY A 798 10.09 -28.51 -14.18
C GLY A 798 9.91 -29.15 -12.81
N ARG A 799 10.23 -28.41 -11.75
CA ARG A 799 10.16 -28.89 -10.36
C ARG A 799 8.74 -28.90 -9.82
N ARG A 800 7.89 -27.94 -10.23
CA ARG A 800 6.43 -27.97 -9.96
C ARG A 800 5.80 -29.16 -10.66
N LEU A 801 6.16 -29.43 -11.92
CA LEU A 801 5.72 -30.64 -12.62
C LEU A 801 6.13 -31.92 -11.87
N GLY A 802 7.37 -32.01 -11.37
CA GLY A 802 7.81 -33.12 -10.52
C GLY A 802 6.96 -33.31 -9.26
N CYS A 803 6.58 -32.21 -8.60
CA CYS A 803 5.69 -32.23 -7.44
C CYS A 803 4.27 -32.71 -7.81
N LEU A 804 3.72 -32.25 -8.93
CA LEU A 804 2.40 -32.70 -9.42
C LEU A 804 2.42 -34.20 -9.77
N LEU A 805 3.44 -34.66 -10.49
CA LEU A 805 3.61 -36.06 -10.86
C LEU A 805 3.72 -36.97 -9.63
N SER A 806 4.43 -36.54 -8.58
CA SER A 806 4.50 -37.30 -7.32
C SER A 806 3.11 -37.58 -6.73
N ASN A 807 2.23 -36.57 -6.68
CA ASN A 807 0.87 -36.71 -6.15
C ASN A 807 0.01 -37.60 -7.06
N ILE A 808 0.16 -37.51 -8.38
CA ILE A 808 -0.54 -38.38 -9.34
C ILE A 808 -0.13 -39.84 -9.14
N PHE A 809 1.18 -40.11 -9.00
CA PHE A 809 1.66 -41.48 -8.76
C PHE A 809 1.23 -42.03 -7.41
N PHE A 810 1.11 -41.19 -6.36
CA PHE A 810 0.49 -41.61 -5.10
C PHE A 810 -0.98 -41.99 -5.27
N ILE A 811 -1.76 -41.23 -6.05
CA ILE A 811 -3.17 -41.60 -6.33
C ILE A 811 -3.24 -42.94 -7.06
N VAL A 812 -2.40 -43.15 -8.08
CA VAL A 812 -2.32 -44.42 -8.82
C VAL A 812 -1.96 -45.57 -7.88
N MET A 813 -0.96 -45.39 -7.01
CA MET A 813 -0.58 -46.36 -5.99
C MET A 813 -1.78 -46.74 -5.12
N VAL A 814 -2.49 -45.76 -4.55
CA VAL A 814 -3.65 -46.01 -3.69
C VAL A 814 -4.74 -46.80 -4.41
N ILE A 815 -5.03 -46.46 -5.67
CA ILE A 815 -6.03 -47.17 -6.48
C ILE A 815 -5.64 -48.65 -6.63
N LEU A 816 -4.37 -48.93 -6.94
CA LEU A 816 -3.85 -50.29 -7.09
C LEU A 816 -3.85 -51.09 -5.77
N MET A 817 -3.74 -50.41 -4.62
CA MET A 817 -3.79 -51.06 -3.30
C MET A 817 -5.18 -51.58 -2.89
N ASN A 818 -6.24 -51.20 -3.60
CA ASN A 818 -7.58 -51.75 -3.38
C ASN A 818 -7.74 -53.19 -3.93
N PHE A 819 -6.76 -53.70 -4.69
CA PHE A 819 -6.79 -55.04 -5.24
C PHE A 819 -5.96 -56.01 -4.39
N SER A 820 -6.47 -57.21 -4.15
CA SER A 820 -5.79 -58.26 -3.35
C SER A 820 -4.73 -59.05 -4.12
N SER A 821 -4.55 -58.80 -5.42
CA SER A 821 -3.59 -59.52 -6.26
C SER A 821 -2.15 -59.10 -5.97
N LEU A 822 -1.29 -60.07 -5.65
CA LEU A 822 0.14 -59.83 -5.39
C LEU A 822 0.83 -59.07 -6.52
N TRP A 823 0.57 -59.43 -7.78
CA TRP A 823 1.20 -58.77 -8.92
C TRP A 823 0.77 -57.32 -9.08
N ILE A 824 -0.50 -57.00 -8.79
CA ILE A 824 -1.01 -55.62 -8.79
C ILE A 824 -0.36 -54.82 -7.66
N LEU A 825 -0.18 -55.43 -6.49
CA LEU A 825 0.47 -54.79 -5.35
C LEU A 825 1.97 -54.60 -5.54
N ILE A 826 2.64 -55.47 -6.31
CA ILE A 826 4.03 -55.26 -6.76
C ILE A 826 4.10 -54.03 -7.68
N ILE A 827 3.17 -53.89 -8.63
CA ILE A 827 3.08 -52.70 -9.50
C ILE A 827 2.81 -51.44 -8.68
N SER A 828 1.91 -51.54 -7.69
CA SER A 828 1.67 -50.48 -6.72
C SER A 828 2.96 -50.08 -5.98
N GLY A 829 3.82 -51.03 -5.64
CA GLY A 829 5.13 -50.78 -5.05
C GLY A 829 6.05 -49.95 -5.95
N ILE A 830 6.03 -50.20 -7.27
CA ILE A 830 6.80 -49.41 -8.25
C ILE A 830 6.33 -47.96 -8.24
N PHE A 831 5.02 -47.72 -8.33
CA PHE A 831 4.44 -46.37 -8.29
C PHE A 831 4.70 -45.67 -6.96
N SER A 832 4.62 -46.37 -5.83
CA SER A 832 5.01 -45.84 -4.52
C SER A 832 6.47 -45.37 -4.54
N GLY A 833 7.39 -46.19 -5.06
CA GLY A 833 8.81 -45.87 -5.10
C GLY A 833 9.12 -44.66 -5.98
N ILE A 834 8.47 -44.54 -7.15
CA ILE A 834 8.58 -43.36 -8.03
C ILE A 834 8.04 -42.10 -7.33
N ALA A 835 6.85 -42.21 -6.73
CA ALA A 835 6.19 -41.10 -6.05
C ALA A 835 7.04 -40.58 -4.88
N ASP A 836 7.56 -41.48 -4.03
CA ASP A 836 8.40 -41.13 -2.89
C ASP A 836 9.69 -40.43 -3.34
N ALA A 837 10.35 -40.94 -4.39
CA ALA A 837 11.57 -40.34 -4.93
C ALA A 837 11.34 -38.90 -5.45
N LEU A 838 10.25 -38.68 -6.21
CA LEU A 838 9.91 -37.34 -6.72
C LEU A 838 9.46 -36.40 -5.61
N HIS A 839 8.69 -36.89 -4.64
CA HIS A 839 8.17 -36.07 -3.54
C HIS A 839 9.28 -35.52 -2.65
N LEU A 840 10.31 -36.33 -2.36
CA LEU A 840 11.47 -35.91 -1.57
C LEU A 840 12.36 -34.93 -2.34
N THR A 841 12.60 -35.18 -3.63
CA THR A 841 13.60 -34.41 -4.39
C THR A 841 13.05 -33.14 -5.04
N ALA A 842 11.86 -33.20 -5.65
CA ALA A 842 11.32 -32.08 -6.41
C ALA A 842 10.82 -30.94 -5.51
N PHE A 843 10.24 -31.28 -4.34
CA PHE A 843 9.71 -30.29 -3.39
C PHE A 843 10.82 -29.42 -2.80
N ASP A 844 11.87 -30.06 -2.26
CA ASP A 844 12.98 -29.35 -1.62
C ASP A 844 13.75 -28.50 -2.65
N ALA A 845 13.95 -29.04 -3.85
CA ALA A 845 14.57 -28.29 -4.95
C ALA A 845 13.72 -27.09 -5.40
N TRP A 846 12.40 -27.23 -5.48
CA TRP A 846 11.50 -26.11 -5.82
C TRP A 846 11.58 -25.02 -4.75
N LEU A 847 11.49 -25.39 -3.47
CA LEU A 847 11.51 -24.48 -2.34
C LEU A 847 12.84 -23.70 -2.26
N LEU A 848 13.98 -24.39 -2.41
CA LEU A 848 15.31 -23.78 -2.33
C LEU A 848 15.56 -22.76 -3.45
N GLN A 849 15.04 -22.99 -4.65
CA GLN A 849 15.20 -22.04 -5.76
C GLN A 849 14.28 -20.85 -5.63
N GLU A 850 13.03 -21.06 -5.25
CA GLU A 850 12.10 -19.96 -5.02
C GLU A 850 12.56 -19.07 -3.86
N TYR A 851 13.28 -19.66 -2.91
CA TYR A 851 13.97 -18.94 -1.85
C TYR A 851 15.11 -18.05 -2.37
N ARG A 852 15.97 -18.61 -3.25
CA ARG A 852 17.10 -17.90 -3.86
C ARG A 852 16.64 -16.78 -4.79
N GLU A 853 15.62 -17.01 -5.60
CA GLU A 853 15.05 -16.00 -6.51
C GLU A 853 14.41 -14.82 -5.76
N ARG A 854 14.04 -15.01 -4.49
CA ARG A 854 13.47 -13.98 -3.62
C ARG A 854 14.49 -13.31 -2.69
N SER A 855 15.79 -13.64 -2.80
CA SER A 855 16.90 -13.01 -2.05
C SER A 855 16.73 -12.97 -0.53
N LEU A 856 16.17 -14.03 0.06
CA LEU A 856 15.94 -14.15 1.51
C LEU A 856 17.21 -14.65 2.25
N ASP A 857 17.40 -14.32 3.54
CA ASP A 857 18.63 -14.57 4.32
C ASP A 857 18.82 -16.03 4.81
N ASP A 858 20.03 -16.59 4.89
CA ASP A 858 20.22 -18.02 5.24
C ASP A 858 19.59 -18.48 6.58
N THR A 859 19.37 -17.57 7.53
CA THR A 859 18.70 -17.85 8.82
C THR A 859 17.21 -18.17 8.61
N SER A 860 16.55 -17.47 7.69
CA SER A 860 15.15 -17.67 7.35
C SER A 860 14.91 -19.00 6.63
N LEU A 861 15.84 -19.48 5.79
CA LEU A 861 15.74 -20.80 5.17
C LEU A 861 15.80 -21.91 6.21
N LYS A 862 16.76 -21.83 7.14
CA LYS A 862 16.89 -22.79 8.25
C LYS A 862 15.63 -22.82 9.11
N ARG A 863 15.00 -21.67 9.34
CA ARG A 863 13.73 -21.57 10.07
C ARG A 863 12.56 -22.17 9.30
N ILE A 864 12.43 -21.90 8.00
CA ILE A 864 11.37 -22.46 7.14
C ILE A 864 11.48 -23.98 7.09
N LEU A 865 12.69 -24.52 6.90
CA LEU A 865 12.92 -25.98 6.89
C LEU A 865 12.62 -26.61 8.25
N ARG A 866 13.02 -25.97 9.36
CA ARG A 866 12.67 -26.40 10.72
C ARG A 866 11.16 -26.44 10.92
N ASP A 867 10.46 -25.36 10.59
CA ASP A 867 9.01 -25.23 10.81
C ASP A 867 8.22 -26.16 9.90
N ALA A 868 8.69 -26.38 8.66
CA ALA A 868 8.14 -27.38 7.76
C ALA A 868 8.25 -28.79 8.37
N ASN A 869 9.39 -29.15 8.96
CA ASN A 869 9.60 -30.45 9.59
C ASN A 869 8.77 -30.65 10.88
N ILE A 870 8.61 -29.61 11.69
CA ILE A 870 7.70 -29.63 12.85
C ILE A 870 6.25 -29.81 12.37
N GLY A 871 5.83 -29.04 11.35
CA GLY A 871 4.50 -29.13 10.76
C GLY A 871 4.20 -30.52 10.19
N VAL A 872 5.16 -31.12 9.48
CA VAL A 872 5.07 -32.51 9.01
C VAL A 872 4.82 -33.44 10.17
N SER A 873 5.62 -33.35 11.23
CA SER A 873 5.51 -34.24 12.40
C SER A 873 4.13 -34.16 13.07
N LEU A 874 3.59 -32.95 13.25
CA LEU A 874 2.25 -32.72 13.80
C LEU A 874 1.15 -33.30 12.91
N ILE A 875 1.27 -33.09 11.60
CA ILE A 875 0.33 -33.65 10.62
C ILE A 875 0.42 -35.18 10.58
N SER A 876 1.61 -35.77 10.69
CA SER A 876 1.77 -37.23 10.76
C SER A 876 1.06 -37.82 11.97
N ILE A 877 1.06 -37.10 13.10
CA ILE A 877 0.33 -37.50 14.32
C ILE A 877 -1.18 -37.42 14.06
N GLY A 878 -1.67 -36.27 13.57
CA GLY A 878 -3.08 -36.07 13.25
C GLY A 878 -3.62 -37.08 12.22
N ALA A 879 -2.85 -37.35 11.16
CA ALA A 879 -3.18 -38.33 10.14
C ALA A 879 -3.21 -39.76 10.70
N GLY A 880 -2.30 -40.11 11.63
CA GLY A 880 -2.35 -41.40 12.31
C GLY A 880 -3.62 -41.60 13.15
N VAL A 881 -4.03 -40.58 13.90
CA VAL A 881 -5.28 -40.58 14.68
C VAL A 881 -6.49 -40.67 13.76
N PHE A 882 -6.51 -39.86 12.70
CA PHE A 882 -7.62 -39.85 11.74
C PHE A 882 -7.74 -41.19 10.99
N ALA A 883 -6.62 -41.79 10.57
CA ALA A 883 -6.61 -43.12 9.98
C ALA A 883 -7.20 -44.18 10.93
N GLN A 884 -6.92 -44.11 12.23
CA GLN A 884 -7.51 -45.04 13.19
C GLN A 884 -9.03 -44.90 13.29
N VAL A 885 -9.53 -43.67 13.31
CA VAL A 885 -10.98 -43.41 13.30
C VAL A 885 -11.61 -44.00 12.04
N LEU A 886 -10.99 -43.80 10.87
CA LEU A 886 -11.47 -44.32 9.60
C LEU A 886 -11.49 -45.86 9.53
N VAL A 887 -10.45 -46.53 10.07
CA VAL A 887 -10.43 -48.00 10.13
C VAL A 887 -11.51 -48.53 11.06
N LYS A 888 -11.72 -47.90 12.23
CA LYS A 888 -12.79 -48.30 13.17
C LYS A 888 -14.18 -48.13 12.57
N TRP A 889 -14.36 -47.11 11.73
CA TRP A 889 -15.64 -46.80 11.12
C TRP A 889 -15.99 -47.74 9.97
N SER A 890 -15.00 -48.24 9.22
CA SER A 890 -15.23 -49.08 8.05
C SER A 890 -14.23 -50.25 7.98
N ASN A 891 -13.12 -50.10 7.25
CA ASN A 891 -12.17 -51.18 7.02
C ASN A 891 -10.76 -50.64 6.75
N TYR A 892 -9.78 -51.55 6.56
CA TYR A 892 -8.39 -51.18 6.32
C TYR A 892 -8.12 -50.43 5.01
N THR A 893 -9.00 -50.48 4.00
CA THR A 893 -8.85 -49.72 2.74
C THR A 893 -9.27 -48.25 2.86
N THR A 894 -10.06 -47.91 3.88
CA THR A 894 -10.70 -46.59 4.00
C THR A 894 -9.70 -45.43 4.19
N PRO A 895 -8.64 -45.53 5.03
CA PRO A 895 -7.62 -44.48 5.12
C PRO A 895 -6.84 -44.27 3.82
N PHE A 896 -6.66 -45.33 3.03
CA PHE A 896 -6.00 -45.27 1.73
C PHE A 896 -6.86 -44.47 0.77
N ASN A 897 -8.13 -44.81 0.61
CA ASN A 897 -9.04 -44.09 -0.29
C ASN A 897 -9.23 -42.63 0.11
N MET A 898 -9.25 -42.32 1.42
CA MET A 898 -9.31 -40.93 1.89
C MET A 898 -8.05 -40.14 1.53
N SER A 899 -6.87 -40.78 1.43
CA SER A 899 -5.64 -40.09 1.01
C SER A 899 -5.71 -39.56 -0.43
N ILE A 900 -6.56 -40.14 -1.31
CA ILE A 900 -6.80 -39.61 -2.67
C ILE A 900 -7.34 -38.18 -2.61
N VAL A 901 -8.24 -37.87 -1.67
CA VAL A 901 -8.79 -36.52 -1.50
C VAL A 901 -7.67 -35.53 -1.17
N PHE A 902 -6.78 -35.89 -0.26
CA PHE A 902 -5.65 -35.05 0.13
C PHE A 902 -4.63 -34.87 -1.02
N PHE A 903 -4.31 -35.92 -1.78
CA PHE A 903 -3.46 -35.80 -2.96
C PHE A 903 -4.11 -34.97 -4.07
N THR A 904 -5.43 -35.03 -4.23
CA THR A 904 -6.17 -34.23 -5.22
C THR A 904 -6.18 -32.75 -4.83
N LEU A 905 -6.44 -32.44 -3.55
CA LEU A 905 -6.36 -31.07 -3.03
C LEU A 905 -4.92 -30.52 -3.14
N SER A 906 -3.92 -31.36 -2.90
CA SER A 906 -2.50 -31.03 -3.09
C SER A 906 -2.20 -30.68 -4.55
N ILE A 907 -2.70 -31.47 -5.52
CA ILE A 907 -2.58 -31.16 -6.95
C ILE A 907 -3.23 -29.81 -7.29
N ILE A 908 -4.46 -29.56 -6.83
CA ILE A 908 -5.17 -28.29 -7.07
C ILE A 908 -4.38 -27.11 -6.49
N PHE A 909 -3.85 -27.27 -5.28
CA PHE A 909 -3.08 -26.23 -4.60
C PHE A 909 -1.76 -25.94 -5.32
N ILE A 910 -0.93 -26.96 -5.60
CA ILE A 910 0.33 -26.81 -6.34
C ILE A 910 0.04 -26.19 -7.71
N TRP A 911 -1.03 -26.63 -8.38
CA TRP A 911 -1.37 -26.11 -9.69
C TRP A 911 -1.80 -24.64 -9.67
N LYS A 912 -2.49 -24.19 -8.62
CA LYS A 912 -2.98 -22.81 -8.52
C LYS A 912 -1.94 -21.82 -7.97
N PHE A 913 -1.10 -22.25 -7.03
CA PHE A 913 -0.29 -21.34 -6.22
C PHE A 913 1.21 -21.43 -6.46
N TRP A 914 1.72 -22.49 -7.09
CA TRP A 914 3.15 -22.62 -7.34
C TRP A 914 3.51 -22.15 -8.74
N SER A 915 4.53 -21.30 -8.86
CA SER A 915 5.25 -21.02 -10.10
C SER A 915 6.04 -22.25 -10.55
N GLU A 916 6.25 -22.43 -11.85
CA GLU A 916 7.20 -23.43 -12.33
C GLU A 916 8.60 -22.84 -12.32
N ASN A 917 9.54 -23.52 -11.66
CA ASN A 917 10.95 -23.11 -11.59
C ASN A 917 11.86 -24.27 -12.02
N TYR A 918 13.06 -23.92 -12.47
CA TYR A 918 13.99 -24.82 -13.15
C TYR A 918 15.39 -24.63 -12.57
N GLY A 919 16.23 -25.67 -12.65
CA GLY A 919 17.61 -25.58 -12.19
C GLY A 919 18.53 -24.94 -13.23
N ASN A 920 18.82 -25.66 -14.31
CA ASN A 920 19.67 -25.20 -15.40
C ASN A 920 19.10 -25.67 -16.74
N LYS A 921 18.46 -24.76 -17.48
CA LYS A 921 17.79 -25.06 -18.76
C LYS A 921 18.77 -25.36 -19.90
N ASP A 922 20.04 -24.93 -19.79
CA ASP A 922 21.06 -25.07 -20.83
C ASP A 922 21.94 -26.32 -20.65
N ALA A 923 21.74 -27.07 -19.58
CA ALA A 923 22.48 -28.29 -19.34
C ALA A 923 21.99 -29.40 -20.29
N LYS A 924 22.86 -29.84 -21.21
CA LYS A 924 22.60 -31.03 -22.05
C LYS A 924 22.32 -32.22 -21.13
N ALA A 925 21.23 -32.95 -21.36
CA ALA A 925 20.85 -34.11 -20.56
C ALA A 925 21.99 -35.11 -20.36
N THR A 926 22.85 -35.29 -21.37
CA THR A 926 24.07 -36.11 -21.30
C THR A 926 25.13 -35.55 -20.36
N HIS A 927 25.28 -34.22 -20.25
CA HIS A 927 26.23 -33.58 -19.35
C HIS A 927 25.75 -33.65 -17.90
N SER A 928 24.47 -33.41 -17.62
CA SER A 928 23.88 -33.61 -16.28
C SER A 928 23.91 -35.08 -15.84
N PHE A 929 23.72 -36.02 -16.78
CA PHE A 929 23.82 -37.46 -16.51
C PHE A 929 25.27 -37.91 -16.27
N ILE A 930 26.24 -37.38 -17.02
CA ILE A 930 27.67 -37.62 -16.78
C ILE A 930 28.13 -36.98 -15.47
N LEU A 931 27.64 -35.77 -15.14
CA LEU A 931 27.92 -35.12 -13.86
C LEU A 931 27.28 -35.88 -12.70
N ALA A 932 26.05 -36.39 -12.85
CA ALA A 932 25.42 -37.30 -11.89
C ALA A 932 26.19 -38.62 -11.72
N ILE A 933 26.79 -39.13 -12.82
CA ILE A 933 27.69 -40.30 -12.81
C ILE A 933 29.07 -39.99 -12.20
N GLN A 934 29.56 -38.76 -12.28
CA GLN A 934 30.82 -38.32 -11.65
C GLN A 934 30.61 -37.98 -10.16
N ILE A 935 29.46 -37.40 -9.80
CA ILE A 935 28.96 -37.18 -8.43
C ILE A 935 28.58 -38.52 -7.76
N LEU A 936 28.43 -39.60 -8.54
CA LEU A 936 28.17 -40.96 -8.07
C LEU A 936 29.23 -41.49 -7.09
N ARG A 937 30.39 -40.83 -6.95
CA ARG A 937 31.32 -41.03 -5.81
C ARG A 937 30.71 -40.71 -4.44
N ALA A 938 29.77 -39.76 -4.35
CA ALA A 938 28.91 -39.52 -3.18
C ALA A 938 27.66 -40.43 -3.20
N GLY A 939 27.22 -40.89 -4.37
CA GLY A 939 26.16 -41.91 -4.51
C GLY A 939 26.52 -43.27 -3.90
N PHE A 940 27.80 -43.66 -3.92
CA PHE A 940 28.30 -44.86 -3.21
C PHE A 940 28.13 -44.78 -1.70
N ILE A 941 28.10 -43.56 -1.15
CA ILE A 941 27.91 -43.34 0.27
C ILE A 941 26.45 -43.68 0.63
N PHE A 942 25.48 -43.10 -0.09
CA PHE A 942 24.05 -43.43 0.09
C PHE A 942 23.71 -44.90 -0.24
N ALA A 943 24.22 -45.43 -1.35
CA ALA A 943 24.05 -46.83 -1.71
C ALA A 943 24.71 -47.76 -0.69
N GLY A 944 25.90 -47.40 -0.20
CA GLY A 944 26.60 -48.09 0.89
C GLY A 944 25.78 -48.08 2.19
N TYR A 945 25.16 -46.96 2.55
CA TYR A 945 24.28 -46.84 3.71
C TYR A 945 23.08 -47.78 3.60
N MET A 946 22.39 -47.76 2.46
CA MET A 946 21.24 -48.62 2.22
C MET A 946 21.61 -50.11 2.23
N VAL A 947 22.79 -50.47 1.69
CA VAL A 947 23.33 -51.84 1.77
C VAL A 947 23.63 -52.23 3.22
N VAL A 948 24.25 -51.35 4.00
CA VAL A 948 24.58 -51.62 5.41
C VAL A 948 23.32 -51.73 6.28
N ALA A 949 22.31 -50.88 6.06
CA ALA A 949 21.01 -50.99 6.70
C ALA A 949 20.30 -52.30 6.32
N MET A 950 20.40 -52.72 5.05
CA MET A 950 19.88 -54.01 4.58
C MET A 950 20.60 -55.19 5.24
N ILE A 951 21.93 -55.14 5.37
CA ILE A 951 22.73 -56.14 6.11
C ILE A 951 22.28 -56.16 7.57
N GLY A 952 22.04 -55.00 8.19
CA GLY A 952 21.47 -54.90 9.54
C GLY A 952 20.11 -55.59 9.67
N SER A 953 19.20 -55.39 8.70
CA SER A 953 17.90 -56.09 8.66
C SER A 953 18.04 -57.61 8.46
N PHE A 954 19.04 -58.06 7.70
CA PHE A 954 19.36 -59.48 7.54
C PHE A 954 19.94 -60.11 8.81
N VAL A 955 20.80 -59.36 9.53
CA VAL A 955 21.33 -59.75 10.84
C VAL A 955 20.21 -59.83 11.87
N PHE A 956 19.26 -58.88 11.86
CA PHE A 956 18.04 -58.98 12.66
C PHE A 956 17.30 -60.31 12.39
N TYR A 957 17.10 -60.69 11.12
CA TYR A 957 16.40 -61.93 10.78
C TYR A 957 17.06 -63.18 11.37
N SER A 958 18.40 -63.19 11.41
CA SER A 958 19.17 -64.27 12.01
C SER A 958 19.12 -64.24 13.54
N LEU A 959 19.30 -63.06 14.15
CA LEU A 959 19.28 -62.89 15.61
C LEU A 959 17.90 -63.18 16.21
N ALA A 960 16.82 -62.75 15.56
CA ALA A 960 15.45 -62.93 16.03
C ALA A 960 15.01 -64.40 16.11
N LYS A 961 15.72 -65.33 15.45
CA LYS A 961 15.46 -66.78 15.54
C LYS A 961 15.98 -67.41 16.82
N TRP A 962 17.06 -66.86 17.39
CA TRP A 962 17.82 -67.51 18.46
C TRP A 962 17.86 -66.69 19.75
N ILE A 963 17.68 -65.37 19.66
CA ILE A 963 17.85 -64.43 20.77
C ILE A 963 16.58 -63.57 20.87
N ARG A 964 16.11 -63.34 22.10
CA ARG A 964 14.98 -62.45 22.38
C ARG A 964 15.34 -61.02 21.97
N VAL A 965 14.38 -60.34 21.32
CA VAL A 965 14.59 -59.01 20.71
C VAL A 965 15.10 -57.97 21.71
N GLN A 966 14.66 -58.03 22.98
CA GLN A 966 15.09 -57.09 24.02
C GLN A 966 16.59 -57.17 24.31
N SER A 967 17.16 -58.38 24.25
CA SER A 967 18.52 -58.65 24.68
C SER A 967 19.55 -58.05 23.72
N TYR A 968 19.31 -58.14 22.40
CA TYR A 968 20.21 -57.57 21.41
C TYR A 968 19.87 -56.11 21.04
N MET A 969 18.64 -55.64 21.29
CA MET A 969 18.27 -54.24 21.05
C MET A 969 19.04 -53.26 21.92
N ILE A 970 19.32 -53.61 23.18
CA ILE A 970 20.16 -52.79 24.06
C ILE A 970 21.57 -52.66 23.48
N VAL A 971 22.12 -53.76 22.97
CA VAL A 971 23.44 -53.78 22.33
C VAL A 971 23.45 -52.94 21.04
N ALA A 972 22.42 -53.04 20.20
CA ALA A 972 22.29 -52.24 18.99
C ALA A 972 22.17 -50.73 19.29
N LEU A 973 21.48 -50.35 20.37
CA LEU A 973 21.37 -48.95 20.79
C LEU A 973 22.68 -48.40 21.37
N LEU A 974 23.40 -49.20 22.15
CA LEU A 974 24.73 -48.84 22.65
C LEU A 974 25.73 -48.68 21.50
N LEU A 975 25.70 -49.57 20.50
CA LEU A 975 26.52 -49.45 19.29
C LEU A 975 26.16 -48.23 18.45
N ALA A 976 24.87 -47.89 18.33
CA ALA A 976 24.42 -46.68 17.65
C ALA A 976 24.91 -45.41 18.37
N ALA A 977 24.89 -45.39 19.71
CA ALA A 977 25.42 -44.29 20.50
C ALA A 977 26.94 -44.14 20.30
N VAL A 978 27.69 -45.25 20.30
CA VAL A 978 29.12 -45.25 19.97
C VAL A 978 29.35 -44.70 18.55
N GLY A 979 28.58 -45.16 17.56
CA GLY A 979 28.62 -44.66 16.18
C GLY A 979 28.44 -43.14 16.08
N MET A 980 27.47 -42.60 16.82
CA MET A 980 27.17 -41.16 16.89
C MET A 980 28.22 -40.34 17.64
N THR A 981 28.99 -40.94 18.56
CA THR A 981 30.08 -40.22 19.25
C THR A 981 31.36 -40.11 18.43
N ILE A 982 31.57 -40.98 17.44
CA ILE A 982 32.80 -40.99 16.61
C ILE A 982 32.98 -39.67 15.82
N PRO A 983 31.95 -39.10 15.16
CA PRO A 983 32.07 -37.80 14.50
C PRO A 983 32.37 -36.63 15.45
N ILE A 984 31.94 -36.73 16.72
CA ILE A 984 32.18 -35.70 17.73
C ILE A 984 33.65 -35.72 18.18
N ILE A 985 34.24 -36.91 18.32
CA ILE A 985 35.62 -37.08 18.79
C ILE A 985 36.63 -36.85 17.65
N PHE A 986 36.28 -37.23 16.41
CA PHE A 986 37.17 -37.13 15.25
C PHE A 986 36.56 -36.35 14.06
N PRO A 987 36.14 -35.09 14.24
CA PRO A 987 35.39 -34.33 13.23
C PRO A 987 36.19 -34.01 11.95
N LYS A 988 37.52 -34.17 11.98
CA LYS A 988 38.41 -33.87 10.85
C LYS A 988 38.82 -35.11 10.03
N SER A 989 38.46 -36.32 10.46
CA SER A 989 38.81 -37.57 9.79
C SER A 989 37.62 -38.15 9.06
N LEU A 990 37.59 -37.98 7.73
CA LEU A 990 36.52 -38.48 6.87
C LEU A 990 36.29 -39.99 7.03
N ILE A 991 37.35 -40.77 7.18
CA ILE A 991 37.28 -42.23 7.36
C ILE A 991 36.63 -42.57 8.71
N SER A 992 36.98 -41.85 9.76
CA SER A 992 36.40 -42.08 11.10
C SER A 992 34.92 -41.71 11.15
N VAL A 993 34.55 -40.58 10.55
CA VAL A 993 33.14 -40.15 10.42
C VAL A 993 32.34 -41.18 9.63
N LEU A 994 32.86 -41.66 8.50
CA LEU A 994 32.21 -42.67 7.68
C LEU A 994 32.01 -43.99 8.45
N ILE A 995 33.00 -44.43 9.24
CA ILE A 995 32.88 -45.63 10.08
C ILE A 995 31.80 -45.44 11.15
N GLY A 996 31.73 -44.27 11.79
CA GLY A 996 30.70 -43.94 12.78
C GLY A 996 29.28 -43.99 12.18
N PHE A 997 29.12 -43.43 10.98
CA PHE A 997 27.86 -43.44 10.25
C PHE A 997 27.46 -44.83 9.74
N ILE A 998 28.39 -45.63 9.22
CA ILE A 998 28.15 -47.02 8.79
C ILE A 998 27.68 -47.86 9.99
N LEU A 999 28.33 -47.72 11.14
CA LEU A 999 27.94 -48.42 12.36
C LEU A 999 26.53 -48.00 12.82
N PHE A 1000 26.20 -46.72 12.71
CA PHE A 1000 24.88 -46.20 13.05
C PHE A 1000 23.78 -46.75 12.13
N GLU A 1001 23.98 -46.71 10.81
CA GLU A 1001 23.00 -47.20 9.82
C GLU A 1001 22.80 -48.73 9.90
N PHE A 1002 23.86 -49.48 10.22
CA PHE A 1002 23.75 -50.91 10.52
C PHE A 1002 22.81 -51.15 11.72
N CYS A 1003 22.95 -50.34 12.77
CA CYS A 1003 22.09 -50.41 13.96
C CYS A 1003 20.66 -49.95 13.66
N ILE A 1004 20.45 -48.99 12.76
CA ILE A 1004 19.12 -48.62 12.24
C ILE A 1004 18.48 -49.83 11.54
N GLY A 1005 19.25 -50.50 10.68
CA GLY A 1005 18.85 -51.71 9.96
C GLY A 1005 18.38 -52.83 10.87
N ILE A 1006 19.01 -53.02 12.03
CA ILE A 1006 18.58 -53.97 13.07
C ILE A 1006 17.35 -53.44 13.82
N SER A 1007 17.36 -52.15 14.21
CA SER A 1007 16.37 -51.60 15.15
C SER A 1007 14.98 -51.41 14.54
N ARG A 1008 14.87 -51.01 13.27
CA ARG A 1008 13.57 -50.79 12.60
C ARG A 1008 12.68 -52.04 12.59
N PRO A 1009 13.15 -53.22 12.11
CA PRO A 1009 12.34 -54.44 12.15
C PRO A 1009 12.16 -54.99 13.57
N SER A 1010 13.17 -54.85 14.44
CA SER A 1010 13.08 -55.24 15.86
C SER A 1010 11.98 -54.49 16.62
N LYS A 1011 11.86 -53.18 16.38
CA LYS A 1011 10.76 -52.35 16.92
C LYS A 1011 9.40 -52.83 16.43
N SER A 1012 9.30 -53.24 15.16
CA SER A 1012 8.06 -53.80 14.59
C SER A 1012 7.65 -55.11 15.27
N VAL A 1013 8.60 -56.00 15.57
CA VAL A 1013 8.34 -57.25 16.30
C VAL A 1013 7.99 -57.02 17.76
N LEU A 1014 8.72 -56.16 18.47
CA LEU A 1014 8.41 -55.80 19.86
C LEU A 1014 7.03 -55.13 19.98
N LYS A 1015 6.66 -54.31 18.99
CA LYS A 1015 5.36 -53.64 18.90
C LYS A 1015 4.20 -54.63 18.82
N ASN A 1016 4.35 -55.72 18.08
CA ASN A 1016 3.35 -56.78 18.00
C ASN A 1016 3.37 -57.73 19.22
N ALA A 1017 4.51 -57.87 19.90
CA ALA A 1017 4.67 -58.84 21.00
C ALA A 1017 4.27 -58.31 22.38
N TYR A 1018 4.40 -57.00 22.64
CA TYR A 1018 4.25 -56.43 23.99
C TYR A 1018 3.18 -55.37 24.13
N ILE A 1019 2.66 -54.82 23.02
CA ILE A 1019 1.67 -53.76 23.09
C ILE A 1019 0.34 -54.29 22.57
N PRO A 1020 -0.69 -54.43 23.43
CA PRO A 1020 -2.03 -54.76 22.99
C PRO A 1020 -2.46 -53.79 21.87
N ASN A 1021 -3.08 -54.31 20.81
CA ASN A 1021 -3.46 -53.53 19.62
C ASN A 1021 -4.24 -52.25 19.95
N GLU A 1022 -4.92 -52.22 21.10
CA GLU A 1022 -5.70 -51.10 21.61
C GLU A 1022 -4.86 -49.92 22.14
N ILE A 1023 -3.66 -50.17 22.68
CA ILE A 1023 -2.80 -49.15 23.33
C ILE A 1023 -1.51 -48.88 22.52
N ALA A 1024 -1.20 -49.75 21.55
CA ALA A 1024 -0.04 -49.67 20.65
C ALA A 1024 0.11 -48.30 19.98
N MET A 1025 -1.01 -47.65 19.69
CA MET A 1025 -1.01 -46.36 19.03
C MET A 1025 -0.75 -45.18 20.00
N LEU A 1026 -1.23 -45.26 21.24
CA LEU A 1026 -1.02 -44.22 22.26
C LEU A 1026 0.45 -44.15 22.68
N CYS A 1027 1.10 -45.30 22.88
CA CYS A 1027 2.54 -45.36 23.13
C CYS A 1027 3.35 -44.84 21.92
N MET A 1028 2.89 -45.07 20.68
CA MET A 1028 3.53 -44.53 19.48
C MET A 1028 3.35 -43.01 19.32
N ILE A 1029 2.23 -42.44 19.77
CA ILE A 1029 2.00 -40.99 19.79
C ILE A 1029 3.03 -40.32 20.71
N ILE A 1030 3.25 -40.88 21.90
CA ILE A 1030 4.24 -40.38 22.88
C ILE A 1030 5.67 -40.53 22.33
N LEU A 1031 6.00 -41.68 21.74
CA LEU A 1031 7.36 -41.94 21.21
C LEU A 1031 7.67 -41.17 19.92
N ARG A 1032 6.68 -40.83 19.08
CA ARG A 1032 6.87 -39.96 17.90
C ARG A 1032 7.06 -38.50 18.28
N GLY A 1033 6.42 -38.03 19.36
CA GLY A 1033 6.64 -36.69 19.91
C GLY A 1033 8.03 -36.49 20.52
N LEU A 1034 8.76 -37.56 20.84
CA LEU A 1034 10.11 -37.53 21.41
C LEU A 1034 11.24 -37.62 20.36
N LYS A 1035 10.94 -37.65 19.05
CA LYS A 1035 11.98 -37.61 18.00
C LYS A 1035 12.61 -36.22 17.91
N ILE A 1036 13.77 -36.05 18.57
CA ILE A 1036 14.76 -35.01 18.26
C ILE A 1036 15.31 -35.29 16.83
N PRO A 1037 15.56 -34.27 15.98
CA PRO A 1037 15.58 -34.45 14.52
C PRO A 1037 16.73 -35.34 14.03
N GLU A 1038 16.39 -36.49 13.43
CA GLU A 1038 17.30 -37.38 12.69
C GLU A 1038 17.83 -36.74 11.38
N GLU A 1039 17.36 -35.55 11.00
CA GLU A 1039 17.63 -34.91 9.69
C GLU A 1039 18.61 -33.72 9.74
N GLN A 1040 19.04 -33.28 10.93
CA GLN A 1040 19.89 -32.08 11.07
C GLN A 1040 21.37 -32.30 10.70
N ALA A 1041 21.81 -33.56 10.52
CA ALA A 1041 23.20 -33.88 10.16
C ALA A 1041 23.48 -33.84 8.65
N TYR A 1042 22.45 -33.92 7.80
CA TYR A 1042 22.63 -34.06 6.34
C TYR A 1042 22.92 -32.74 5.61
N VAL A 1043 22.53 -31.59 6.17
CA VAL A 1043 22.63 -30.30 5.48
C VAL A 1043 23.99 -29.61 5.73
N ASN A 1044 24.58 -29.76 6.92
CA ASN A 1044 25.80 -29.05 7.29
C ASN A 1044 27.10 -29.59 6.65
N GLU A 1045 27.19 -30.87 6.26
CA GLU A 1045 28.42 -31.42 5.65
C GLU A 1045 28.46 -31.26 4.12
N THR A 1046 27.31 -31.12 3.46
CA THR A 1046 27.24 -30.99 2.00
C THR A 1046 27.69 -29.59 1.53
N GLU A 1047 27.43 -28.55 2.33
CA GLU A 1047 27.92 -27.18 2.06
C GLU A 1047 29.45 -27.06 2.23
N ILE A 1048 30.03 -27.74 3.24
CA ILE A 1048 31.48 -27.71 3.52
C ILE A 1048 32.31 -28.42 2.43
N LEU A 1049 31.73 -29.41 1.74
CA LEU A 1049 32.37 -30.11 0.63
C LEU A 1049 32.23 -29.39 -0.71
N LEU A 1050 31.15 -28.61 -0.91
CA LEU A 1050 30.95 -27.84 -2.13
C LEU A 1050 31.84 -26.59 -2.17
N GLU A 1051 32.04 -25.89 -1.04
CA GLU A 1051 32.96 -24.73 -0.95
C GLU A 1051 34.43 -25.07 -1.23
N LYS A 1052 34.86 -26.32 -1.00
CA LYS A 1052 36.24 -26.76 -1.29
C LYS A 1052 36.48 -27.20 -2.74
N SER A 1053 35.43 -27.28 -3.56
CA SER A 1053 35.53 -27.73 -4.96
C SER A 1053 35.50 -26.60 -6.00
N SER A 1054 35.26 -25.36 -5.57
CA SER A 1054 35.15 -24.18 -6.45
C SER A 1054 36.39 -23.26 -6.46
N SER A 1055 37.59 -23.82 -6.31
CA SER A 1055 38.86 -23.12 -6.56
C SER A 1055 39.45 -23.62 -7.88
N PRO A 1056 39.74 -22.75 -8.88
CA PRO A 1056 40.36 -23.20 -10.12
C PRO A 1056 41.83 -23.57 -9.89
N LEU A 1057 42.17 -24.75 -10.40
CA LEU A 1057 43.54 -25.17 -10.70
C LEU A 1057 44.21 -24.15 -11.64
N SER A 1058 45.16 -23.37 -11.12
CA SER A 1058 46.27 -22.86 -11.92
C SER A 1058 47.55 -22.80 -11.08
N GLU A 1059 48.53 -23.56 -11.56
CA GLU A 1059 49.98 -23.35 -11.42
C GLU A 1059 50.71 -23.88 -10.16
N MET A 1060 51.30 -25.07 -10.38
CA MET A 1060 52.57 -25.49 -9.78
C MET A 1060 53.71 -24.67 -10.38
N GLU A 1061 54.49 -23.97 -9.55
CA GLU A 1061 55.97 -23.88 -9.67
C GLU A 1061 56.58 -23.49 -8.30
N GLN A 1062 57.68 -24.16 -7.93
CA GLN A 1062 58.41 -24.09 -6.65
C GLN A 1062 59.43 -22.91 -6.61
N PRO A 1063 60.36 -22.80 -5.62
CA PRO A 1063 60.23 -22.60 -4.16
C PRO A 1063 61.16 -21.46 -3.64
N LEU A 1064 61.14 -21.23 -2.31
CA LEU A 1064 62.25 -20.80 -1.41
C LEU A 1064 62.04 -19.53 -0.56
N ASN A 1065 62.37 -19.76 0.72
CA ASN A 1065 63.05 -18.89 1.69
C ASN A 1065 62.26 -18.03 2.69
N ARG A 1066 62.51 -18.39 3.97
CA ARG A 1066 62.80 -17.56 5.15
C ARG A 1066 61.61 -16.76 5.71
N SER A 1067 61.46 -16.54 7.01
CA SER A 1067 62.08 -16.97 8.27
C SER A 1067 61.31 -16.19 9.37
N SER A 1068 61.20 -16.76 10.59
CA SER A 1068 61.19 -16.07 11.91
C SER A 1068 60.43 -14.73 12.05
N SER A 1069 59.51 -14.51 12.99
CA SER A 1069 59.66 -14.52 14.46
C SER A 1069 58.36 -13.90 15.00
N SER A 1070 57.68 -14.47 16.01
CA SER A 1070 57.68 -14.04 17.43
C SER A 1070 57.57 -12.51 17.61
N THR A 1071 56.74 -11.90 18.46
CA THR A 1071 56.30 -12.20 19.85
C THR A 1071 55.32 -11.04 20.19
N SER A 1072 54.14 -11.24 20.80
CA SER A 1072 53.83 -10.94 22.22
C SER A 1072 54.21 -9.50 22.66
N LEU A 1073 53.38 -8.63 23.23
CA LEU A 1073 52.77 -8.73 24.56
C LEU A 1073 52.14 -7.35 24.91
N THR A 1074 50.90 -7.40 25.44
CA THR A 1074 50.33 -6.68 26.62
C THR A 1074 50.26 -5.14 26.78
N LEU A 1075 49.06 -4.75 27.27
CA LEU A 1075 48.70 -3.85 28.41
C LEU A 1075 49.33 -2.45 28.43
N GLU A 1076 48.62 -1.35 28.68
CA GLU A 1076 47.86 -1.07 29.90
C GLU A 1076 47.14 0.30 29.79
N HIS A 1077 46.11 0.47 30.64
CA HIS A 1077 45.34 1.65 31.05
C HIS A 1077 45.76 3.09 30.67
N SER A 1078 44.74 3.94 30.41
CA SER A 1078 44.59 5.24 31.08
C SER A 1078 43.24 5.93 30.77
N THR A 1079 42.45 6.15 31.82
CA THR A 1079 41.31 7.07 31.93
C THR A 1079 41.70 8.54 31.72
N LYS A 1080 40.84 9.33 31.07
CA LYS A 1080 40.64 10.75 31.43
C LYS A 1080 39.34 11.31 30.87
N SER A 1081 38.55 11.86 31.78
CA SER A 1081 37.44 12.78 31.58
C SER A 1081 37.88 14.09 30.92
N LYS A 1082 36.95 14.74 30.19
CA LYS A 1082 36.79 16.20 30.21
C LYS A 1082 35.45 16.63 29.59
N GLU A 1083 34.84 17.57 30.30
CA GLU A 1083 33.65 18.36 30.02
C GLU A 1083 33.87 19.40 28.89
N ASP A 1084 32.74 19.94 28.41
CA ASP A 1084 32.47 21.24 27.81
C ASP A 1084 33.00 21.56 26.39
N ASN A 1085 32.08 21.50 25.40
CA ASN A 1085 31.47 22.67 24.74
C ASN A 1085 30.34 22.25 23.81
#